data_AF-A0A969Y3U5-F1
#
_entry.id   AF-A0A969Y3U5-F1
#
_cell.length_a   1.000
_cell.length_b   1.000
_cell.length_c   1.000
_cell.angle_alpha   90.00
_cell.angle_beta   90.00
_cell.angle_gamma   90.00
#
_symmetry.space_group_name_H-M   'P 1'
#
loop_
_entity.id
_entity.type
_entity.pdbx_description
1 polymer ?
#
loop_
_entity_poly.entity_id
_entity_poly.type
_entity_poly.pdbx_seq_one_letter_code
_entity_poly.pdbx_strand_id
1 'polypeptide(L)'
;MRRWEINAPPEKDQVQSLSIGLDISPLVAAVLVQRGYSTEASARRFLWPQLSHLQTPFALDGMVTAVDRLQLARKRGERVGVFGDYDVDGITSTALLVLALRKYGLDVIYRLPERLTEGYGLSQAGLLDLAQNGASVIITVDCGIANLKELQWAKEQGLDIIVCDHHLPPPVLPPAVAIINPKVYHPHEYLFSDLAGVGVAMKLAWGLHQDLDQRWLELAALGTVADVVPLVDENRVIVTEGLKAMGNSSFAGLRALCEVAGLDPKNLKAGSISFNLAPRLNAPGRLGSAITAVELFLTEDDTKAYELAQQLEQQNSERQQIEADVLDEAIAQVEQEANLSKNAAVVVAGEGWHPGVIGIVASRLVDRWQRPTLAISLSPNEGKGSGRSIPGFSLFDGLKACENYLSAFGGHQLAAGFTLDRKHLPAFRQAFIDVVNKVLRPEDCIVSRQVDIETSFSELNITAVRELELLAPFGCANPEPVLMVRNVQIERIRQVGKEGTHLRLELNHKGQTLPAIGFRLGDMAGQLSTGLADVVCLPMITEWQGLQSVELRLKDIRTNNSPVELICQPTDAIAPKLADRRGCLDESNDFNGSFIDQCDLIFNQLPQQVSALQESLSKVPPKGWILLQFGRKEIAASREDILRRQLDRNFLAQVYLEVKKSGTKGVSIGSLLQKLSSTNQGTETKVQLALTVLEELGLINRYIYRGQSYVCLAVGAGKKRVDLSVSSTFNRLEEEQKKALELVDFFATAPPAILAEALARLWRECVPIAENCQIC
;
A
#
# COMPACT_ATOMS: atom_id res chain seq x y z
N MET A 1 -10.38 -16.42 0.31
CA MET A 1 -9.59 -16.03 -0.87
C MET A 1 -8.66 -14.86 -0.50
N ARG A 2 -7.44 -14.79 -1.04
CA ARG A 2 -6.47 -13.69 -0.84
C ARG A 2 -6.29 -12.92 -2.15
N ARG A 3 -5.87 -11.66 -2.08
CA ARG A 3 -5.64 -10.80 -3.25
C ARG A 3 -4.26 -10.14 -3.21
N TRP A 4 -3.55 -10.11 -4.33
CA TRP A 4 -2.38 -9.25 -4.52
C TRP A 4 -2.69 -8.18 -5.57
N GLU A 5 -2.36 -6.94 -5.27
CA GLU A 5 -2.53 -5.79 -6.15
C GLU A 5 -1.16 -5.37 -6.66
N ILE A 6 -0.98 -5.37 -7.97
CA ILE A 6 0.30 -5.14 -8.63
C ILE A 6 0.12 -3.96 -9.57
N ASN A 7 0.96 -2.95 -9.44
CA ASN A 7 0.93 -1.82 -10.35
C ASN A 7 1.64 -2.17 -11.67
N ALA A 8 1.24 -1.50 -12.75
CA ALA A 8 1.97 -1.50 -14.00
C ALA A 8 3.42 -1.07 -13.75
N PRO A 9 4.40 -1.75 -14.35
CA PRO A 9 5.80 -1.44 -14.08
C PRO A 9 6.17 -0.05 -14.57
N PRO A 10 7.12 0.63 -13.90
CA PRO A 10 7.55 1.96 -14.28
C PRO A 10 8.24 1.98 -15.65
N GLU A 11 8.27 3.15 -16.27
CA GLU A 11 8.93 3.34 -17.56
C GLU A 11 10.44 3.08 -17.46
N LYS A 12 10.96 2.22 -18.34
CA LYS A 12 12.35 1.75 -18.29
C LYS A 12 13.37 2.90 -18.38
N ASP A 13 13.14 3.87 -19.25
CA ASP A 13 14.05 5.00 -19.46
C ASP A 13 14.15 5.87 -18.21
N GLN A 14 13.02 6.05 -17.51
CA GLN A 14 12.97 6.80 -16.25
C GLN A 14 13.72 6.06 -15.14
N VAL A 15 13.50 4.75 -15.00
CA VAL A 15 14.24 3.91 -14.05
C VAL A 15 15.75 3.97 -14.32
N GLN A 16 16.15 3.85 -15.58
CA GLN A 16 17.56 3.88 -15.97
C GLN A 16 18.19 5.25 -15.70
N SER A 17 17.51 6.35 -16.05
CA SER A 17 17.98 7.70 -15.77
C SER A 17 18.18 7.93 -14.27
N LEU A 18 17.23 7.47 -13.44
CA LEU A 18 17.29 7.65 -11.99
C LEU A 18 18.39 6.78 -11.36
N SER A 19 18.51 5.52 -11.81
CA SER A 19 19.56 4.60 -11.39
C SER A 19 20.96 5.17 -11.65
N ILE A 20 21.19 5.71 -12.85
CA ILE A 20 22.48 6.33 -13.22
C ILE A 20 22.72 7.63 -12.44
N GLY A 21 21.72 8.51 -12.36
CA GLY A 21 21.88 9.83 -11.71
C GLY A 21 22.13 9.76 -10.21
N LEU A 22 21.62 8.71 -9.54
CA LEU A 22 21.76 8.52 -8.10
C LEU A 22 22.77 7.45 -7.69
N ASP A 23 23.35 6.74 -8.65
CA ASP A 23 24.24 5.59 -8.42
C ASP A 23 23.60 4.53 -7.51
N ILE A 24 22.38 4.12 -7.88
CA ILE A 24 21.58 3.10 -7.17
C ILE A 24 21.17 1.99 -8.15
N SER A 25 20.89 0.80 -7.62
CA SER A 25 20.44 -0.32 -8.43
C SER A 25 19.11 -0.03 -9.16
N PRO A 26 18.91 -0.62 -10.36
CA PRO A 26 17.67 -0.48 -11.11
C PRO A 26 16.42 -0.89 -10.32
N LEU A 27 16.54 -1.87 -9.42
CA LEU A 27 15.45 -2.31 -8.54
C LEU A 27 14.99 -1.17 -7.62
N VAL A 28 15.92 -0.49 -6.97
CA VAL A 28 15.65 0.61 -6.03
C VAL A 28 15.08 1.81 -6.79
N ALA A 29 15.66 2.15 -7.93
CA ALA A 29 15.14 3.20 -8.81
C ALA A 29 13.69 2.91 -9.25
N ALA A 30 13.38 1.65 -9.58
CA ALA A 30 12.04 1.27 -9.98
C ALA A 30 11.02 1.37 -8.84
N VAL A 31 11.40 0.96 -7.61
CA VAL A 31 10.55 1.17 -6.41
C VAL A 31 10.32 2.67 -6.15
N LEU A 32 11.34 3.52 -6.31
CA LEU A 32 11.21 4.97 -6.14
C LEU A 32 10.22 5.57 -7.14
N VAL A 33 10.34 5.24 -8.42
CA VAL A 33 9.40 5.69 -9.46
C VAL A 33 7.99 5.21 -9.14
N GLN A 34 7.84 3.96 -8.71
CA GLN A 34 6.54 3.39 -8.33
C GLN A 34 5.87 4.15 -7.17
N ARG A 35 6.69 4.67 -6.24
CA ARG A 35 6.26 5.47 -5.09
C ARG A 35 6.12 6.96 -5.39
N GLY A 36 6.28 7.37 -6.65
CA GLY A 36 6.12 8.76 -7.09
C GLY A 36 7.40 9.62 -7.03
N TYR A 37 8.55 9.05 -6.66
CA TYR A 37 9.85 9.73 -6.64
C TYR A 37 10.54 9.60 -8.01
N SER A 38 9.94 10.25 -9.00
CA SER A 38 10.27 10.07 -10.42
C SER A 38 11.36 11.01 -10.94
N THR A 39 11.80 11.99 -10.14
CA THR A 39 12.87 12.94 -10.49
C THR A 39 14.07 12.77 -9.56
N GLU A 40 15.29 13.02 -10.08
CA GLU A 40 16.52 12.92 -9.28
C GLU A 40 16.45 13.77 -8.00
N ALA A 41 15.95 15.01 -8.09
CA ALA A 41 15.81 15.90 -6.94
C ALA A 41 14.87 15.32 -5.87
N SER A 42 13.69 14.84 -6.27
CA SER A 42 12.71 14.25 -5.34
C SER A 42 13.24 12.98 -4.67
N ALA A 43 13.87 12.10 -5.45
CA ALA A 43 14.41 10.84 -4.98
C ALA A 43 15.66 11.05 -4.10
N ARG A 44 16.55 11.99 -4.45
CA ARG A 44 17.71 12.36 -3.63
C ARG A 44 17.27 12.91 -2.27
N ARG A 45 16.30 13.84 -2.25
CA ARG A 45 15.76 14.39 -1.01
C ARG A 45 15.15 13.31 -0.13
N PHE A 46 14.49 12.32 -0.74
CA PHE A 46 13.89 11.19 -0.05
C PHE A 46 14.94 10.20 0.50
N LEU A 47 15.90 9.75 -0.30
CA LEU A 47 16.89 8.75 0.11
C LEU A 47 17.87 9.27 1.16
N TRP A 48 18.22 10.57 1.10
CA TRP A 48 19.19 11.18 2.01
C TRP A 48 18.59 12.41 2.68
N PRO A 49 17.68 12.22 3.66
CA PRO A 49 17.11 13.33 4.40
C PRO A 49 18.19 14.05 5.22
N GLN A 50 18.08 15.37 5.33
CA GLN A 50 19.01 16.25 6.04
C GLN A 50 18.23 17.31 6.83
N LEU A 51 18.78 17.82 7.93
CA LEU A 51 18.13 18.86 8.74
C LEU A 51 17.79 20.13 7.93
N SER A 52 18.57 20.44 6.89
CA SER A 52 18.31 21.55 5.97
C SER A 52 17.03 21.39 5.14
N HIS A 53 16.45 20.18 5.10
CA HIS A 53 15.17 19.91 4.45
C HIS A 53 13.97 20.29 5.32
N LEU A 54 14.17 20.61 6.60
CA LEU A 54 13.11 21.09 7.50
C LEU A 54 12.76 22.54 7.16
N GLN A 55 11.47 22.88 7.19
CA GLN A 55 11.03 24.27 7.08
C GLN A 55 11.30 25.02 8.38
N THR A 56 11.56 26.32 8.28
CA THR A 56 11.73 27.19 9.46
C THR A 56 10.50 27.12 10.37
N PRO A 57 10.66 27.12 11.71
CA PRO A 57 9.53 27.11 12.63
C PRO A 57 8.64 28.34 12.44
N PHE A 58 9.20 29.48 11.97
CA PHE A 58 8.46 30.72 11.76
C PHE A 58 7.54 30.71 10.53
N ALA A 59 7.58 29.66 9.71
CA ALA A 59 6.59 29.45 8.65
C ALA A 59 5.28 28.86 9.20
N LEU A 60 5.28 28.33 10.43
CA LEU A 60 4.05 27.91 11.12
C LEU A 60 3.34 29.14 11.70
N ASP A 61 2.05 29.25 11.42
CA ASP A 61 1.20 30.28 12.03
C ASP A 61 1.21 30.18 13.56
N GLY A 62 1.05 31.34 14.21
CA GLY A 62 1.11 31.46 15.66
C GLY A 62 2.51 31.33 16.27
N MET A 63 3.52 30.86 15.52
CA MET A 63 4.88 30.66 16.06
C MET A 63 5.49 31.96 16.60
N VAL A 64 5.44 33.05 15.82
CA VAL A 64 5.97 34.36 16.24
C VAL A 64 5.29 34.83 17.53
N THR A 65 3.96 34.78 17.59
CA THR A 65 3.17 35.19 18.76
C THR A 65 3.46 34.33 19.99
N ALA A 66 3.61 33.01 19.82
CA ALA A 66 3.96 32.11 20.90
C ALA A 66 5.35 32.41 21.47
N VAL A 67 6.35 32.58 20.60
CA VAL A 67 7.72 32.92 21.00
C VAL A 67 7.76 34.26 21.75
N ASP A 68 7.08 35.29 21.23
CA ASP A 68 7.00 36.61 21.88
C ASP A 68 6.34 36.53 23.27
N ARG A 69 5.27 35.72 23.39
CA ARG A 69 4.57 35.54 24.67
C ARG A 69 5.43 34.82 25.71
N LEU A 70 6.19 33.80 25.30
CA LEU A 70 7.10 33.07 26.18
C LEU A 70 8.33 33.88 26.56
N GLN A 71 8.83 34.74 25.65
CA GLN A 71 9.85 35.73 25.98
C GLN A 71 9.35 36.72 27.04
N LEU A 72 8.09 37.16 26.95
CA LEU A 72 7.48 38.02 27.95
C LEU A 72 7.33 37.31 29.30
N ALA A 73 6.89 36.04 29.29
CA ALA A 73 6.80 35.22 30.49
C ALA A 73 8.14 35.13 31.22
N ARG A 74 9.23 34.88 30.46
CA ARG A 74 10.59 34.85 31.00
C ARG A 74 11.01 36.19 31.60
N LYS A 75 10.75 37.30 30.90
CA LYS A 75 11.08 38.65 31.40
C LYS A 75 10.33 39.00 32.69
N ARG A 76 9.11 38.48 32.86
CA ARG A 76 8.23 38.73 34.01
C ARG A 76 8.39 37.72 35.15
N GLY A 77 9.16 36.64 34.96
CA GLY A 77 9.26 35.56 35.92
C GLY A 77 7.93 34.81 36.10
N GLU A 78 7.12 34.74 35.05
CA GLU A 78 5.87 33.97 35.05
C GLU A 78 6.17 32.47 35.05
N ARG A 79 5.35 31.70 35.78
CA ARG A 79 5.37 30.24 35.72
C ARG A 79 4.55 29.76 34.53
N VAL A 80 5.11 28.79 33.80
CA VAL A 80 4.50 28.19 32.61
C VAL A 80 4.04 26.77 32.92
N GLY A 81 2.80 26.45 32.56
CA GLY A 81 2.27 25.09 32.60
C GLY A 81 2.34 24.42 31.23
N VAL A 82 2.74 23.15 31.17
CA VAL A 82 2.63 22.31 29.96
C VAL A 82 1.55 21.27 30.20
N PHE A 83 0.50 21.26 29.38
CA PHE A 83 -0.54 20.24 29.42
C PHE A 83 -0.40 19.33 28.20
N GLY A 84 -0.05 18.06 28.38
CA GLY A 84 0.10 17.11 27.28
C GLY A 84 -0.93 15.99 27.30
N ASP A 85 -0.97 15.18 26.23
CA ASP A 85 -1.76 13.94 26.19
C ASP A 85 -1.03 12.74 26.82
N TYR A 86 -1.76 11.65 27.05
CA TYR A 86 -1.29 10.47 27.79
C TYR A 86 -0.60 9.39 26.94
N ASP A 87 -0.60 9.51 25.62
CA ASP A 87 0.11 8.59 24.73
C ASP A 87 1.55 9.05 24.46
N VAL A 88 2.31 8.26 23.70
CA VAL A 88 3.73 8.55 23.48
C VAL A 88 3.96 9.92 22.82
N ASP A 89 3.07 10.37 21.94
CA ASP A 89 3.25 11.68 21.29
C ASP A 89 3.08 12.81 22.32
N GLY A 90 2.00 12.77 23.11
CA GLY A 90 1.79 13.69 24.23
C GLY A 90 2.87 13.62 25.32
N ILE A 91 3.31 12.42 25.70
CA ILE A 91 4.39 12.19 26.69
C ILE A 91 5.70 12.81 26.21
N THR A 92 6.10 12.52 24.97
CA THR A 92 7.37 13.01 24.41
C THR A 92 7.31 14.51 24.11
N SER A 93 6.17 15.02 23.66
CA SER A 93 5.92 16.47 23.51
C SER A 93 6.06 17.22 24.83
N THR A 94 5.50 16.66 25.90
CA THR A 94 5.57 17.24 27.25
C THR A 94 7.00 17.25 27.74
N ALA A 95 7.70 16.11 27.70
CA ALA A 95 9.10 16.03 28.11
C ALA A 95 9.99 16.99 27.31
N LEU A 96 9.80 17.05 25.99
CA LEU A 96 10.56 17.93 25.10
C LEU A 96 10.36 19.40 25.47
N LEU A 97 9.12 19.88 25.59
CA LEU A 97 8.88 21.28 25.95
C LEU A 97 9.32 21.60 27.38
N VAL A 98 9.12 20.71 28.34
CA VAL A 98 9.59 20.92 29.72
C VAL A 98 11.11 21.13 29.73
N LEU A 99 11.87 20.28 29.03
CA LEU A 99 13.32 20.42 28.91
C LEU A 99 13.71 21.72 28.18
N ALA A 100 13.06 22.02 27.05
CA ALA A 100 13.36 23.20 26.25
C ALA A 100 13.05 24.51 27.00
N LEU A 101 11.92 24.61 27.67
CA LEU A 101 11.49 25.80 28.41
C LEU A 101 12.35 26.01 29.67
N ARG A 102 12.70 24.93 30.39
CA ARG A 102 13.65 25.02 31.51
C ARG A 102 15.03 25.47 31.05
N LYS A 103 15.54 24.91 29.93
CA LYS A 103 16.79 25.37 29.29
C LYS A 103 16.70 26.84 28.88
N TYR A 104 15.52 27.30 28.48
CA TYR A 104 15.26 28.71 28.15
C TYR A 104 15.22 29.63 29.37
N GLY A 105 15.18 29.08 30.59
CA GLY A 105 15.16 29.84 31.84
C GLY A 105 13.76 30.21 32.34
N LEU A 106 12.74 29.42 31.98
CA LEU A 106 11.39 29.52 32.54
C LEU A 106 11.20 28.57 33.72
N ASP A 107 10.34 28.96 34.67
CA ASP A 107 9.81 28.05 35.69
C ASP A 107 8.65 27.25 35.11
N VAL A 108 8.76 25.91 35.09
CA VAL A 108 7.88 25.04 34.32
C VAL A 108 7.32 23.91 35.18
N ILE A 109 5.99 23.86 35.22
CA ILE A 109 5.20 22.72 35.73
C ILE A 109 4.49 22.03 34.56
N TYR A 110 4.09 20.78 34.74
CA TYR A 110 3.41 20.03 33.69
C TYR A 110 2.32 19.11 34.26
N ARG A 111 1.38 18.73 33.41
CA ARG A 111 0.27 17.81 33.72
C ARG A 111 -0.12 17.01 32.49
N LEU A 112 -0.54 15.77 32.70
CA LEU A 112 -1.20 14.91 31.72
C LEU A 112 -2.61 14.56 32.24
N PRO A 113 -3.60 14.28 31.36
CA PRO A 113 -4.93 13.87 31.77
C PRO A 113 -4.92 12.44 32.35
N GLU A 114 -5.83 12.18 33.28
CA GLU A 114 -6.12 10.83 33.75
C GLU A 114 -7.22 10.19 32.90
N ARG A 115 -6.84 9.29 31.98
CA ARG A 115 -7.77 8.73 30.98
C ARG A 115 -9.03 8.08 31.56
N LEU A 116 -8.91 7.40 32.70
CA LEU A 116 -10.01 6.66 33.31
C LEU A 116 -11.06 7.57 33.98
N THR A 117 -10.63 8.73 34.49
CA THR A 117 -11.45 9.65 35.29
C THR A 117 -11.86 10.89 34.51
N GLU A 118 -10.94 11.45 33.70
CA GLU A 118 -11.13 12.70 32.95
C GLU A 118 -11.49 12.49 31.47
N GLY A 119 -11.24 11.30 30.91
CA GLY A 119 -11.48 11.00 29.50
C GLY A 119 -10.31 11.38 28.59
N TYR A 120 -10.60 11.76 27.34
CA TYR A 120 -9.59 12.08 26.32
C TYR A 120 -9.39 13.60 26.18
N GLY A 121 -8.13 14.03 26.07
CA GLY A 121 -7.76 15.40 25.72
C GLY A 121 -7.76 16.39 26.89
N LEU A 122 -7.79 17.68 26.56
CA LEU A 122 -7.69 18.78 27.52
C LEU A 122 -8.91 18.81 28.44
N SER A 123 -8.67 18.82 29.76
CA SER A 123 -9.73 18.89 30.77
C SER A 123 -9.71 20.22 31.51
N GLN A 124 -10.90 20.74 31.85
CA GLN A 124 -11.04 21.93 32.68
C GLN A 124 -10.40 21.74 34.07
N ALA A 125 -10.54 20.55 34.65
CA ALA A 125 -9.95 20.20 35.93
C ALA A 125 -8.42 20.31 35.89
N GLY A 126 -7.80 19.86 34.80
CA GLY A 126 -6.36 19.93 34.66
C GLY A 126 -5.82 21.33 34.36
N LEU A 127 -6.56 22.16 33.61
CA LEU A 127 -6.24 23.58 33.47
C LEU A 127 -6.33 24.32 34.81
N LEU A 128 -7.35 24.02 35.61
CA LEU A 128 -7.51 24.58 36.95
C LEU A 128 -6.35 24.18 37.87
N ASP A 129 -5.91 22.92 37.83
CA ASP A 129 -4.79 22.46 38.62
C ASP A 129 -3.48 23.19 38.27
N LEU A 130 -3.18 23.36 36.97
CA LEU A 130 -2.00 24.16 36.56
C LEU A 130 -2.10 25.61 37.04
N ALA A 131 -3.27 26.22 36.92
CA ALA A 131 -3.52 27.59 37.39
C ALA A 131 -3.36 27.72 38.92
N GLN A 132 -3.88 26.76 39.69
CA GLN A 132 -3.75 26.71 41.15
C GLN A 132 -2.30 26.51 41.59
N ASN A 133 -1.49 25.83 40.78
CA ASN A 133 -0.06 25.69 40.97
C ASN A 133 0.75 26.88 40.42
N GLY A 134 0.08 27.99 40.07
CA GLY A 134 0.67 29.29 39.78
C GLY A 134 0.99 29.55 38.31
N ALA A 135 0.60 28.68 37.38
CA ALA A 135 0.79 28.94 35.96
C ALA A 135 -0.15 30.07 35.47
N SER A 136 0.43 31.11 34.86
CA SER A 136 -0.32 32.16 34.16
C SER A 136 -0.33 31.99 32.64
N VAL A 137 0.63 31.19 32.12
CA VAL A 137 0.72 30.78 30.72
C VAL A 137 0.65 29.27 30.67
N ILE A 138 -0.23 28.72 29.85
CA ILE A 138 -0.33 27.26 29.64
C ILE A 138 -0.11 26.96 28.16
N ILE A 139 0.78 26.01 27.88
CA ILE A 139 0.99 25.44 26.56
C ILE A 139 0.32 24.07 26.54
N THR A 140 -0.65 23.87 25.66
CA THR A 140 -1.18 22.53 25.39
C THR A 140 -0.33 21.87 24.32
N VAL A 141 0.04 20.61 24.49
CA VAL A 141 0.77 19.82 23.50
C VAL A 141 -0.02 18.59 23.12
N ASP A 142 -0.09 18.31 21.83
CA ASP A 142 -0.82 17.16 21.28
C ASP A 142 -2.32 17.13 21.66
N CYS A 143 -2.85 18.29 22.04
CA CYS A 143 -4.26 18.47 22.37
C CYS A 143 -4.63 19.96 22.36
N GLY A 144 -5.93 20.24 22.41
CA GLY A 144 -6.47 21.58 22.61
C GLY A 144 -7.17 22.19 21.39
N ILE A 145 -6.82 21.81 20.15
CA ILE A 145 -7.40 22.45 18.94
C ILE A 145 -8.91 22.28 18.84
N ALA A 146 -9.45 21.18 19.38
CA ALA A 146 -10.88 20.87 19.38
C ALA A 146 -11.60 21.25 20.71
N ASN A 147 -10.88 21.75 21.71
CA ASN A 147 -11.39 21.97 23.07
C ASN A 147 -11.93 23.40 23.28
N LEU A 148 -12.92 23.78 22.48
CA LEU A 148 -13.49 25.13 22.49
C LEU A 148 -14.00 25.56 23.88
N LYS A 149 -14.69 24.66 24.59
CA LYS A 149 -15.31 24.96 25.89
C LYS A 149 -14.27 25.18 26.98
N GLU A 150 -13.29 24.29 27.07
CA GLU A 150 -12.24 24.33 28.08
C GLU A 150 -11.34 25.56 27.87
N LEU A 151 -11.03 25.90 26.62
CA LEU A 151 -10.20 27.06 26.30
C LEU A 151 -10.95 28.39 26.45
N GLN A 152 -12.28 28.40 26.22
CA GLN A 152 -13.10 29.56 26.56
C GLN A 152 -13.13 29.81 28.07
N TRP A 153 -13.30 28.77 28.88
CA TRP A 153 -13.20 28.86 30.32
C TRP A 153 -11.83 29.38 30.76
N ALA A 154 -10.73 28.87 30.18
CA ALA A 154 -9.38 29.31 30.53
C ALA A 154 -9.18 30.82 30.28
N LYS A 155 -9.68 31.33 29.15
CA LYS A 155 -9.68 32.75 28.84
C LYS A 155 -10.48 33.58 29.86
N GLU A 156 -11.64 33.08 30.30
CA GLU A 156 -12.46 33.72 31.34
C GLU A 156 -11.74 33.76 32.70
N GLN A 157 -10.87 32.80 32.98
CA GLN A 157 -9.99 32.81 34.16
C GLN A 157 -8.74 33.69 34.00
N GLY A 158 -8.55 34.34 32.84
CA GLY A 158 -7.39 35.17 32.57
C GLY A 158 -6.09 34.40 32.31
N LEU A 159 -6.19 33.13 31.90
CA LEU A 159 -5.04 32.31 31.52
C LEU A 159 -4.66 32.56 30.07
N ASP A 160 -3.36 32.75 29.81
CA ASP A 160 -2.83 32.85 28.46
C ASP A 160 -2.53 31.45 27.92
N ILE A 161 -3.28 31.03 26.91
CA ILE A 161 -3.14 29.69 26.30
C ILE A 161 -2.36 29.77 25.00
N ILE A 162 -1.38 28.88 24.83
CA ILE A 162 -0.72 28.58 23.56
C ILE A 162 -1.09 27.14 23.20
N VAL A 163 -1.71 26.93 22.04
CA VAL A 163 -2.06 25.59 21.56
C VAL A 163 -0.97 25.10 20.61
N CYS A 164 -0.36 23.97 20.91
CA CYS A 164 0.63 23.28 20.08
C CYS A 164 0.06 21.90 19.74
N ASP A 165 -0.57 21.78 18.57
CA ASP A 165 -1.39 20.61 18.24
C ASP A 165 -1.27 20.27 16.76
N HIS A 166 -1.63 19.06 16.39
CA HIS A 166 -1.58 18.55 15.02
C HIS A 166 -2.90 17.92 14.57
N HIS A 167 -3.88 17.78 15.46
CA HIS A 167 -5.20 17.26 15.14
C HIS A 167 -5.96 18.14 14.13
N LEU A 168 -7.00 17.57 13.50
CA LEU A 168 -7.82 18.30 12.53
C LEU A 168 -8.53 19.50 13.22
N PRO A 169 -8.35 20.73 12.71
CA PRO A 169 -8.99 21.89 13.31
C PRO A 169 -10.51 21.87 13.09
N PRO A 170 -11.32 22.21 14.10
CA PRO A 170 -12.75 22.40 13.93
C PRO A 170 -13.05 23.66 13.08
N PRO A 171 -14.29 23.81 12.56
CA PRO A 171 -14.67 25.01 11.80
C PRO A 171 -14.54 26.32 12.56
N VAL A 172 -14.61 26.27 13.90
CA VAL A 172 -14.42 27.42 14.79
C VAL A 172 -13.25 27.12 15.70
N LEU A 173 -12.14 27.85 15.51
CA LEU A 173 -10.94 27.70 16.32
C LEU A 173 -11.17 28.17 17.77
N PRO A 174 -10.54 27.51 18.75
CA PRO A 174 -10.67 27.89 20.15
C PRO A 174 -9.95 29.22 20.45
N PRO A 175 -10.36 29.94 21.50
CA PRO A 175 -9.65 31.14 21.91
C PRO A 175 -8.29 30.76 22.51
N ALA A 176 -7.21 31.28 21.92
CA ALA A 176 -5.85 31.15 22.41
C ALA A 176 -5.03 32.40 22.05
N VAL A 177 -3.93 32.64 22.77
CA VAL A 177 -2.93 33.68 22.44
C VAL A 177 -2.23 33.32 21.13
N ALA A 178 -1.92 32.04 20.95
CA ALA A 178 -1.36 31.49 19.72
C ALA A 178 -1.86 30.06 19.50
N ILE A 179 -2.07 29.70 18.23
CA ILE A 179 -2.35 28.33 17.81
C ILE A 179 -1.28 27.96 16.79
N ILE A 180 -0.48 26.95 17.10
CA ILE A 180 0.53 26.36 16.25
C ILE A 180 0.01 25.00 15.83
N ASN A 181 -0.50 24.89 14.61
CA ASN A 181 -0.98 23.64 14.04
C ASN A 181 -0.78 23.64 12.53
N PRO A 182 -0.08 22.66 11.95
CA PRO A 182 0.26 22.62 10.51
C PRO A 182 -0.96 22.42 9.59
N LYS A 183 -2.13 22.06 10.14
CA LYS A 183 -3.39 21.88 9.41
C LYS A 183 -4.30 23.12 9.45
N VAL A 184 -3.95 24.16 10.22
CA VAL A 184 -4.66 25.43 10.18
C VAL A 184 -4.23 26.16 8.92
N TYR A 185 -5.14 26.23 7.94
CA TYR A 185 -4.83 26.76 6.62
C TYR A 185 -4.69 28.29 6.65
N HIS A 186 -3.48 28.77 6.37
CA HIS A 186 -3.27 30.07 5.77
C HIS A 186 -2.58 29.92 4.41
N PRO A 187 -3.01 30.69 3.40
CA PRO A 187 -2.38 30.63 2.10
C PRO A 187 -0.99 31.26 2.24
N HIS A 188 0.07 30.44 2.28
CA HIS A 188 1.33 30.62 1.52
C HIS A 188 2.67 30.23 2.20
N GLU A 189 2.75 29.72 3.45
CA GLU A 189 4.10 29.56 4.07
C GLU A 189 4.49 28.13 4.50
N TYR A 190 3.62 27.37 5.18
CA TYR A 190 3.97 26.01 5.62
C TYR A 190 3.41 24.92 4.71
N LEU A 191 4.28 24.09 4.14
CA LEU A 191 3.88 23.12 3.10
C LEU A 191 3.56 21.69 3.60
N PHE A 192 3.82 21.36 4.87
CA PHE A 192 3.70 19.99 5.37
C PHE A 192 2.67 19.86 6.50
N SER A 193 1.53 19.22 6.27
CA SER A 193 0.41 19.17 7.22
C SER A 193 0.48 18.05 8.28
N ASP A 194 1.43 17.13 8.14
CA ASP A 194 1.37 15.81 8.79
C ASP A 194 2.36 15.65 9.94
N LEU A 195 2.93 16.73 10.48
CA LEU A 195 3.72 16.64 11.72
C LEU A 195 2.91 15.95 12.83
N ALA A 196 3.58 15.14 13.64
CA ALA A 196 3.08 14.71 14.95
C ALA A 196 3.07 15.90 15.93
N GLY A 197 2.32 15.80 17.03
CA GLY A 197 2.31 16.78 18.12
C GLY A 197 3.72 17.10 18.63
N VAL A 198 4.57 16.09 18.80
CA VAL A 198 5.97 16.27 19.22
C VAL A 198 6.81 16.98 18.16
N GLY A 199 6.47 16.82 16.88
CA GLY A 199 7.06 17.56 15.78
C GLY A 199 6.76 19.04 15.89
N VAL A 200 5.52 19.41 16.23
CA VAL A 200 5.13 20.81 16.48
C VAL A 200 5.81 21.36 17.74
N ALA A 201 5.87 20.57 18.81
CA ALA A 201 6.61 20.93 20.03
C ALA A 201 8.11 21.18 19.77
N MET A 202 8.74 20.33 18.94
CA MET A 202 10.12 20.50 18.50
C MET A 202 10.31 21.79 17.71
N LYS A 203 9.36 22.16 16.82
CA LYS A 203 9.40 23.45 16.11
C LYS A 203 9.32 24.64 17.05
N LEU A 204 8.47 24.58 18.09
CA LEU A 204 8.39 25.64 19.10
C LEU A 204 9.70 25.77 19.89
N ALA A 205 10.28 24.64 20.32
CA ALA A 205 11.59 24.63 20.98
C ALA A 205 12.68 25.23 20.08
N TRP A 206 12.72 24.84 18.80
CA TRP A 206 13.65 25.42 17.82
C TRP A 206 13.44 26.92 17.62
N GLY A 207 12.19 27.39 17.52
CA GLY A 207 11.88 28.82 17.41
C GLY A 207 12.34 29.65 18.62
N LEU A 208 12.29 29.07 19.82
CA LEU A 208 12.74 29.71 21.07
C LEU A 208 14.26 29.81 21.19
N HIS A 209 14.99 28.76 20.81
CA HIS A 209 16.44 28.67 21.02
C HIS A 209 17.27 29.04 19.78
N GLN A 210 16.65 29.07 18.59
CA GLN A 210 17.29 29.31 17.29
C GLN A 210 18.30 28.24 16.84
N ASP A 211 18.48 27.18 17.64
CA ASP A 211 19.19 25.95 17.30
C ASP A 211 18.33 24.73 17.61
N LEU A 212 18.73 23.56 17.11
CA LEU A 212 18.02 22.30 17.32
C LEU A 212 18.88 21.36 18.18
N ASP A 213 18.47 21.14 19.42
CA ASP A 213 19.14 20.21 20.33
C ASP A 213 18.90 18.75 19.87
N GLN A 214 19.96 17.93 19.85
CA GLN A 214 19.86 16.52 19.46
C GLN A 214 18.88 15.76 20.36
N ARG A 215 18.76 16.14 21.64
CA ARG A 215 17.80 15.54 22.57
C ARG A 215 16.35 15.75 22.14
N TRP A 216 16.04 16.87 21.49
CA TRP A 216 14.69 17.12 20.98
C TRP A 216 14.39 16.26 19.76
N LEU A 217 15.38 16.01 18.90
CA LEU A 217 15.25 15.08 17.77
C LEU A 217 14.97 13.65 18.23
N GLU A 218 15.62 13.18 19.31
CA GLU A 218 15.36 11.85 19.87
C GLU A 218 13.90 11.72 20.33
N LEU A 219 13.40 12.65 21.16
CA LEU A 219 12.01 12.64 21.62
C LEU A 219 11.03 12.82 20.45
N ALA A 220 11.34 13.70 19.51
CA ALA A 220 10.50 13.94 18.34
C ALA A 220 10.38 12.70 17.45
N ALA A 221 11.47 11.96 17.22
CA ALA A 221 11.43 10.72 16.46
C ALA A 221 10.60 9.63 17.17
N LEU A 222 10.69 9.56 18.50
CA LEU A 222 9.95 8.59 19.31
C LEU A 222 8.43 8.84 19.22
N GLY A 223 7.97 10.06 19.46
CA GLY A 223 6.55 10.42 19.35
C GLY A 223 6.04 10.31 17.91
N THR A 224 6.78 10.83 16.92
CA THR A 224 6.40 10.78 15.50
C THR A 224 6.15 9.35 15.01
N VAL A 225 7.01 8.39 15.37
CA VAL A 225 6.82 6.99 14.98
C VAL A 225 5.69 6.32 15.76
N ALA A 226 5.50 6.70 17.03
CA ALA A 226 4.45 6.13 17.87
C ALA A 226 3.05 6.61 17.50
N ASP A 227 2.92 7.83 16.99
CA ASP A 227 1.67 8.44 16.52
C ASP A 227 1.22 7.93 15.14
N VAL A 228 2.07 7.15 14.46
CA VAL A 228 1.74 6.51 13.17
C VAL A 228 1.39 7.54 12.08
N VAL A 229 1.96 8.74 12.15
CA VAL A 229 1.88 9.75 11.09
C VAL A 229 2.73 9.37 9.87
N PRO A 230 2.41 9.89 8.66
CA PRO A 230 3.22 9.68 7.46
C PRO A 230 4.72 9.93 7.67
N LEU A 231 5.56 8.92 7.42
CA LEU A 231 7.03 9.02 7.49
C LEU A 231 7.63 9.49 6.16
N VAL A 232 7.12 10.63 5.69
CA VAL A 232 7.57 11.34 4.49
C VAL A 232 7.97 12.76 4.87
N ASP A 233 8.65 13.46 3.95
CA ASP A 233 9.03 14.87 4.11
C ASP A 233 9.69 15.19 5.47
N GLU A 234 9.17 16.17 6.24
CA GLU A 234 9.79 16.61 7.49
C GLU A 234 9.78 15.52 8.58
N ASN A 235 8.71 14.72 8.70
CA ASN A 235 8.68 13.58 9.63
C ASN A 235 9.79 12.57 9.30
N ARG A 236 10.05 12.33 8.00
CA ARG A 236 11.16 11.46 7.60
C ARG A 236 12.50 12.01 8.04
N VAL A 237 12.71 13.32 7.95
CA VAL A 237 13.94 13.99 8.42
C VAL A 237 14.06 13.85 9.93
N ILE A 238 13.00 14.19 10.68
CA ILE A 238 12.96 14.10 12.15
C ILE A 238 13.29 12.69 12.61
N VAL A 239 12.62 11.68 12.05
CA VAL A 239 12.81 10.29 12.44
C VAL A 239 14.20 9.78 12.03
N THR A 240 14.71 10.15 10.85
CA THR A 240 16.04 9.71 10.43
C THR A 240 17.14 10.29 11.31
N GLU A 241 17.10 11.59 11.58
CA GLU A 241 18.11 12.25 12.41
C GLU A 241 17.94 11.88 13.90
N GLY A 242 16.71 11.70 14.37
CA GLY A 242 16.44 11.24 15.72
C GLY A 242 16.92 9.80 15.96
N LEU A 243 16.69 8.86 15.05
CA LEU A 243 17.22 7.49 15.16
C LEU A 243 18.76 7.48 15.22
N LYS A 244 19.43 8.33 14.43
CA LYS A 244 20.89 8.50 14.52
C LYS A 244 21.32 9.04 15.89
N ALA A 245 20.60 10.02 16.43
CA ALA A 245 20.88 10.59 17.74
C ALA A 245 20.69 9.57 18.89
N MET A 246 19.62 8.76 18.83
CA MET A 246 19.33 7.72 19.82
C MET A 246 20.47 6.69 19.95
N GLY A 247 21.20 6.41 18.87
CA GLY A 247 22.33 5.48 18.88
C GLY A 247 23.45 5.84 19.85
N ASN A 248 23.56 7.12 20.23
CA ASN A 248 24.48 7.61 21.26
C ASN A 248 23.75 8.50 22.27
N SER A 249 22.53 8.11 22.63
CA SER A 249 21.63 8.92 23.47
C SER A 249 22.25 9.36 24.79
N SER A 250 22.08 10.64 25.10
CA SER A 250 22.41 11.20 26.42
C SER A 250 21.31 10.94 27.47
N PHE A 251 20.10 10.57 27.07
CA PHE A 251 19.00 10.28 27.98
C PHE A 251 19.22 8.96 28.74
N ALA A 252 19.40 9.07 30.05
CA ALA A 252 19.38 7.92 30.96
C ALA A 252 18.11 7.06 30.75
N GLY A 253 16.96 7.73 30.62
CA GLY A 253 15.67 7.10 30.37
C GLY A 253 15.61 6.25 29.10
N LEU A 254 16.11 6.77 27.97
CA LEU A 254 16.07 6.02 26.70
C LEU A 254 17.00 4.80 26.74
N ARG A 255 18.20 4.94 27.33
CA ARG A 255 19.13 3.83 27.51
C ARG A 255 18.51 2.72 28.36
N ALA A 256 17.95 3.08 29.51
CA ALA A 256 17.24 2.15 30.39
C ALA A 256 16.05 1.47 29.71
N LEU A 257 15.26 2.22 28.93
CA LEU A 257 14.13 1.68 28.18
C LEU A 257 14.56 0.67 27.11
N CYS A 258 15.66 0.95 26.40
CA CYS A 258 16.23 0.02 25.43
C CYS A 258 16.75 -1.25 26.11
N GLU A 259 17.40 -1.11 27.27
CA GLU A 259 17.92 -2.23 28.05
C GLU A 259 16.80 -3.19 28.48
N VAL A 260 15.73 -2.68 29.10
CA VAL A 260 14.59 -3.53 29.51
C VAL A 260 13.83 -4.12 28.32
N ALA A 261 13.88 -3.46 27.16
CA ALA A 261 13.30 -3.96 25.92
C ALA A 261 14.20 -4.98 25.19
N GLY A 262 15.43 -5.21 25.65
CA GLY A 262 16.40 -6.08 25.00
C GLY A 262 16.90 -5.55 23.65
N LEU A 263 16.96 -4.23 23.49
CA LEU A 263 17.36 -3.56 22.25
C LEU A 263 18.73 -2.89 22.39
N ASP A 264 19.50 -2.90 21.31
CA ASP A 264 20.70 -2.07 21.17
C ASP A 264 20.32 -0.70 20.59
N PRO A 265 20.54 0.42 21.32
CA PRO A 265 20.26 1.76 20.84
C PRO A 265 20.87 2.07 19.47
N LYS A 266 22.05 1.51 19.16
CA LYS A 266 22.76 1.76 17.89
C LYS A 266 22.07 1.17 16.66
N ASN A 267 21.19 0.20 16.88
CA ASN A 267 20.51 -0.54 15.82
C ASN A 267 19.00 -0.29 15.81
N LEU A 268 18.52 0.76 16.50
CA LEU A 268 17.11 1.11 16.51
C LEU A 268 16.63 1.47 15.10
N LYS A 269 15.50 0.88 14.73
CA LYS A 269 14.73 1.25 13.54
C LYS A 269 13.37 1.80 13.97
N ALA A 270 12.64 2.42 13.06
CA ALA A 270 11.25 2.82 13.32
C ALA A 270 10.38 1.65 13.85
N GLY A 271 10.59 0.43 13.32
CA GLY A 271 9.93 -0.76 13.85
C GLY A 271 10.27 -1.07 15.32
N SER A 272 11.50 -0.82 15.77
CA SER A 272 11.89 -0.96 17.19
C SER A 272 11.09 0.01 18.07
N ILE A 273 10.86 1.22 17.59
CA ILE A 273 10.00 2.19 18.29
C ILE A 273 8.56 1.66 18.32
N SER A 274 7.95 1.38 17.17
CA SER A 274 6.52 1.02 17.09
C SER A 274 6.16 -0.26 17.85
N PHE A 275 7.03 -1.27 17.83
CA PHE A 275 6.71 -2.60 18.36
C PHE A 275 7.35 -2.92 19.72
N ASN A 276 8.37 -2.17 20.18
CA ASN A 276 9.05 -2.45 21.44
C ASN A 276 9.00 -1.26 22.42
N LEU A 277 9.41 -0.05 22.00
CA LEU A 277 9.52 1.10 22.91
C LEU A 277 8.16 1.78 23.16
N ALA A 278 7.42 2.12 22.10
CA ALA A 278 6.13 2.80 22.21
C ALA A 278 5.08 2.00 23.02
N PRO A 279 4.96 0.65 22.89
CA PRO A 279 4.06 -0.13 23.72
C PRO A 279 4.33 -0.01 25.22
N ARG A 280 5.60 0.11 25.63
CA ARG A 280 5.99 0.29 27.04
C ARG A 280 5.58 1.66 27.56
N LEU A 281 5.81 2.70 26.77
CA LEU A 281 5.44 4.08 27.11
C LEU A 281 3.93 4.31 27.13
N ASN A 282 3.18 3.62 26.27
CA ASN A 282 1.72 3.70 26.22
C ASN A 282 1.01 2.85 27.29
N ALA A 283 1.69 1.87 27.90
CA ALA A 283 1.07 0.98 28.87
C ALA A 283 0.53 1.71 30.11
N PRO A 284 1.28 2.64 30.75
CA PRO A 284 0.77 3.39 31.90
C PRO A 284 -0.51 4.16 31.58
N GLY A 285 -0.58 4.92 30.48
CA GLY A 285 -1.80 5.65 30.10
C GLY A 285 -3.00 4.75 29.76
N ARG A 286 -2.78 3.46 29.53
CA ARG A 286 -3.84 2.45 29.35
C ARG A 286 -4.30 1.82 30.66
N LEU A 287 -3.44 1.77 31.68
CA LEU A 287 -3.70 1.13 32.98
C LEU A 287 -3.89 2.11 34.13
N GLY A 288 -3.55 3.40 33.96
CA GLY A 288 -3.50 4.40 35.01
C GLY A 288 -2.81 5.70 34.58
N SER A 289 -1.82 6.15 35.37
CA SER A 289 -1.13 7.44 35.16
C SER A 289 0.06 7.33 34.20
N ALA A 290 0.15 8.26 33.24
CA ALA A 290 1.23 8.37 32.26
C ALA A 290 2.48 9.14 32.76
N ILE A 291 2.44 9.69 33.98
CA ILE A 291 3.52 10.55 34.53
C ILE A 291 4.86 9.82 34.58
N THR A 292 4.88 8.54 34.92
CA THR A 292 6.10 7.70 34.96
C THR A 292 6.90 7.75 33.65
N ALA A 293 6.21 7.79 32.50
CA ALA A 293 6.86 7.85 31.20
C ALA A 293 7.46 9.23 30.90
N VAL A 294 6.86 10.31 31.40
CA VAL A 294 7.44 11.66 31.30
C VAL A 294 8.65 11.77 32.21
N GLU A 295 8.54 11.32 33.46
CA GLU A 295 9.64 11.32 34.44
C GLU A 295 10.86 10.55 33.95
N LEU A 296 10.66 9.45 33.22
CA LEU A 296 11.73 8.68 32.59
C LEU A 296 12.61 9.56 31.70
N PHE A 297 12.02 10.47 30.91
CA PHE A 297 12.77 11.34 30.00
C PHE A 297 13.27 12.62 30.68
N LEU A 298 12.74 12.97 31.85
CA LEU A 298 13.18 14.14 32.61
C LEU A 298 14.29 13.84 33.62
N THR A 299 14.48 12.58 34.03
CA THR A 299 15.54 12.18 34.97
C THR A 299 16.92 12.14 34.31
N GLU A 300 17.93 12.62 35.03
CA GLU A 300 19.35 12.50 34.66
C GLU A 300 20.07 11.38 35.46
N ASP A 301 19.41 10.80 36.46
CA ASP A 301 19.94 9.69 37.27
C ASP A 301 19.67 8.34 36.59
N ASP A 302 20.73 7.62 36.23
CA ASP A 302 20.68 6.30 35.60
C ASP A 302 19.97 5.24 36.47
N THR A 303 20.15 5.28 37.78
CA THR A 303 19.49 4.35 38.71
C THR A 303 17.98 4.61 38.68
N LYS A 304 17.59 5.88 38.80
CA LYS A 304 16.18 6.25 38.76
C LYS A 304 15.55 5.95 37.40
N ALA A 305 16.27 6.19 36.32
CA ALA A 305 15.83 5.86 34.96
C ALA A 305 15.55 4.36 34.81
N TYR A 306 16.44 3.51 35.35
CA TYR A 306 16.25 2.06 35.32
C TYR A 306 15.04 1.61 36.13
N GLU A 307 14.82 2.16 37.33
CA GLU A 307 13.62 1.88 38.12
C GLU A 307 12.33 2.24 37.37
N LEU A 308 12.29 3.43 36.76
CA LEU A 308 11.14 3.88 35.97
C LEU A 308 10.93 2.97 34.76
N ALA A 309 11.98 2.60 34.03
CA ALA A 309 11.89 1.70 32.88
C ALA A 309 11.37 0.31 33.27
N GLN A 310 11.78 -0.24 34.42
CA GLN A 310 11.24 -1.50 34.94
C GLN A 310 9.75 -1.40 35.28
N GLN A 311 9.30 -0.28 35.87
CA GLN A 311 7.87 -0.06 36.14
C GLN A 311 7.06 -0.05 34.84
N LEU A 312 7.55 0.64 33.80
CA LEU A 312 6.91 0.64 32.48
C LEU A 312 6.85 -0.76 31.86
N GLU A 313 7.91 -1.57 32.04
CA GLU A 313 7.92 -2.95 31.52
C GLU A 313 6.93 -3.85 32.26
N GLN A 314 6.80 -3.69 33.57
CA GLN A 314 5.81 -4.41 34.36
C GLN A 314 4.39 -4.07 33.89
N GLN A 315 4.08 -2.78 33.72
CA GLN A 315 2.78 -2.32 33.22
C GLN A 315 2.51 -2.80 31.78
N ASN A 316 3.53 -2.82 30.93
CA ASN A 316 3.42 -3.37 29.58
C ASN A 316 3.09 -4.87 29.61
N SER A 317 3.75 -5.63 30.48
CA SER A 317 3.51 -7.07 30.64
C SER A 317 2.09 -7.35 31.14
N GLU A 318 1.63 -6.60 32.15
CA GLU A 318 0.26 -6.67 32.65
C GLU A 318 -0.76 -6.34 31.56
N ARG A 319 -0.55 -5.25 30.82
CA ARG A 319 -1.42 -4.87 29.70
C ARG A 319 -1.46 -5.93 28.61
N GLN A 320 -0.34 -6.56 28.28
CA GLN A 320 -0.28 -7.65 27.30
C GLN A 320 -1.04 -8.89 27.75
N GLN A 321 -0.99 -9.23 29.03
CA GLN A 321 -1.77 -10.34 29.59
C GLN A 321 -3.27 -10.07 29.49
N ILE A 322 -3.72 -8.90 29.95
CA ILE A 322 -5.13 -8.48 29.86
C ILE A 322 -5.59 -8.47 28.38
N GLU A 323 -4.75 -7.96 27.48
CA GLU A 323 -5.02 -7.95 26.03
C GLU A 323 -5.17 -9.37 25.46
N ALA A 324 -4.34 -10.32 25.88
CA ALA A 324 -4.40 -11.71 25.43
C ALA A 324 -5.69 -12.39 25.90
N ASP A 325 -6.04 -12.24 27.18
CA ASP A 325 -7.25 -12.83 27.76
C ASP A 325 -8.52 -12.31 27.04
N VAL A 326 -8.61 -10.99 26.85
CA VAL A 326 -9.74 -10.36 26.12
C VAL A 326 -9.77 -10.79 24.65
N LEU A 327 -8.61 -10.92 24.00
CA LEU A 327 -8.55 -11.35 22.62
C LEU A 327 -9.03 -12.79 22.44
N ASP A 328 -8.62 -13.70 23.32
CA ASP A 328 -9.02 -15.11 23.26
C ASP A 328 -10.54 -15.26 23.44
N GLU A 329 -11.12 -14.54 24.40
CA GLU A 329 -12.58 -14.47 24.57
C GLU A 329 -13.29 -13.88 23.35
N ALA A 330 -12.76 -12.78 22.80
CA ALA A 330 -13.31 -12.14 21.62
C ALA A 330 -13.26 -13.05 20.39
N ILE A 331 -12.16 -13.78 20.19
CA ILE A 331 -12.02 -14.75 19.08
C ILE A 331 -13.04 -15.88 19.25
N ALA A 332 -13.20 -16.42 20.46
CA ALA A 332 -14.18 -17.46 20.74
C ALA A 332 -15.61 -17.00 20.43
N GLN A 333 -15.98 -15.76 20.79
CA GLN A 333 -17.28 -15.18 20.44
C GLN A 333 -17.50 -15.11 18.92
N VAL A 334 -16.49 -14.65 18.16
CA VAL A 334 -16.60 -14.57 16.70
C VAL A 334 -16.76 -15.97 16.08
N GLU A 335 -15.96 -16.93 16.51
CA GLU A 335 -15.98 -18.29 15.96
C GLU A 335 -17.28 -19.05 16.30
N GLN A 336 -17.96 -18.70 17.39
CA GLN A 336 -19.22 -19.34 17.82
C GLN A 336 -20.47 -18.64 17.29
N GLU A 337 -20.50 -17.31 17.27
CA GLU A 337 -21.72 -16.52 17.07
C GLU A 337 -21.76 -15.78 15.72
N ALA A 338 -20.60 -15.46 15.14
CA ALA A 338 -20.57 -14.61 13.95
C ALA A 338 -20.77 -15.41 12.65
N ASN A 339 -21.80 -15.03 11.88
CA ASN A 339 -22.00 -15.57 10.53
C ASN A 339 -21.20 -14.77 9.50
N LEU A 340 -19.88 -15.01 9.42
CA LEU A 340 -18.98 -14.23 8.55
C LEU A 340 -19.22 -14.45 7.05
N SER A 341 -19.91 -15.53 6.66
CA SER A 341 -20.32 -15.72 5.26
C SER A 341 -21.49 -14.82 4.85
N LYS A 342 -22.18 -14.20 5.81
CA LYS A 342 -23.27 -13.25 5.56
C LYS A 342 -22.95 -11.82 5.99
N ASN A 343 -22.15 -11.66 7.05
CA ASN A 343 -21.97 -10.37 7.71
C ASN A 343 -20.56 -9.81 7.50
N ALA A 344 -20.46 -8.63 6.90
CA ALA A 344 -19.22 -7.90 6.66
C ALA A 344 -18.62 -7.22 7.91
N ALA A 345 -19.23 -7.37 9.10
CA ALA A 345 -18.78 -6.73 10.34
C ALA A 345 -18.66 -7.71 11.52
N VAL A 346 -17.84 -7.33 12.50
CA VAL A 346 -17.65 -8.05 13.77
C VAL A 346 -18.01 -7.12 14.93
N VAL A 347 -18.82 -7.60 15.89
CA VAL A 347 -19.19 -6.84 17.09
C VAL A 347 -19.14 -7.75 18.31
N VAL A 348 -18.07 -7.63 19.09
CA VAL A 348 -17.82 -8.45 20.29
C VAL A 348 -17.99 -7.63 21.56
N ALA A 349 -18.43 -8.27 22.64
CA ALA A 349 -18.64 -7.60 23.92
C ALA A 349 -18.38 -8.56 25.09
N GLY A 350 -17.73 -8.09 26.15
CA GLY A 350 -17.47 -8.91 27.34
C GLY A 350 -17.56 -8.13 28.63
N GLU A 351 -17.96 -8.82 29.69
CA GLU A 351 -18.00 -8.26 31.04
C GLU A 351 -16.59 -8.15 31.62
N GLY A 352 -16.28 -7.03 32.27
CA GLY A 352 -14.99 -6.86 32.95
C GLY A 352 -13.78 -6.66 32.02
N TRP A 353 -13.97 -6.67 30.70
CA TRP A 353 -12.89 -6.32 29.76
C TRP A 353 -12.33 -4.93 30.05
N HIS A 354 -11.02 -4.77 30.04
CA HIS A 354 -10.42 -3.48 30.37
C HIS A 354 -10.59 -2.46 29.22
N PRO A 355 -11.20 -1.27 29.43
CA PRO A 355 -11.40 -0.28 28.35
C PRO A 355 -10.12 0.20 27.66
N GLY A 356 -8.98 0.14 28.36
CA GLY A 356 -7.67 0.49 27.80
C GLY A 356 -7.12 -0.47 26.73
N VAL A 357 -7.66 -1.70 26.61
CA VAL A 357 -7.18 -2.73 25.66
C VAL A 357 -8.14 -3.04 24.51
N ILE A 358 -9.44 -2.75 24.64
CA ILE A 358 -10.47 -3.12 23.63
C ILE A 358 -10.17 -2.56 22.24
N GLY A 359 -9.52 -1.39 22.15
CA GLY A 359 -9.09 -0.82 20.87
C GLY A 359 -7.97 -1.61 20.18
N ILE A 360 -7.05 -2.21 20.95
CA ILE A 360 -5.98 -3.07 20.42
C ILE A 360 -6.56 -4.41 19.97
N VAL A 361 -7.48 -4.96 20.78
CA VAL A 361 -8.22 -6.18 20.43
C VAL A 361 -8.97 -5.96 19.12
N ALA A 362 -9.74 -4.87 18.99
CA ALA A 362 -10.43 -4.54 17.74
C ALA A 362 -9.48 -4.50 16.52
N SER A 363 -8.28 -3.91 16.65
CA SER A 363 -7.27 -3.93 15.58
C SER A 363 -6.83 -5.36 15.22
N ARG A 364 -6.58 -6.22 16.20
CA ARG A 364 -6.18 -7.62 15.95
C ARG A 364 -7.30 -8.45 15.29
N LEU A 365 -8.56 -8.18 15.64
CA LEU A 365 -9.70 -8.84 14.99
C LEU A 365 -9.85 -8.34 13.54
N VAL A 366 -9.65 -7.04 13.27
CA VAL A 366 -9.57 -6.49 11.89
C VAL A 366 -8.46 -7.19 11.10
N ASP A 367 -7.25 -7.31 11.67
CA ASP A 367 -6.13 -7.98 11.00
C ASP A 367 -6.48 -9.44 10.64
N ARG A 368 -7.16 -10.15 11.53
CA ARG A 368 -7.53 -11.57 11.37
C ARG A 368 -8.63 -11.80 10.33
N TRP A 369 -9.70 -10.99 10.33
CA TRP A 369 -10.89 -11.22 9.48
C TRP A 369 -11.12 -10.18 8.40
N GLN A 370 -10.35 -9.09 8.37
CA GLN A 370 -10.47 -7.98 7.41
C GLN A 370 -11.89 -7.41 7.35
N ARG A 371 -12.48 -7.13 8.52
CA ARG A 371 -13.86 -6.62 8.67
C ARG A 371 -13.89 -5.46 9.66
N PRO A 372 -14.72 -4.42 9.45
CA PRO A 372 -14.96 -3.42 10.49
C PRO A 372 -15.39 -4.10 11.78
N THR A 373 -14.67 -3.82 12.85
CA THR A 373 -14.80 -4.52 14.13
C THR A 373 -15.04 -3.55 15.27
N LEU A 374 -16.05 -3.82 16.09
CA LEU A 374 -16.31 -3.13 17.36
C LEU A 374 -16.04 -4.09 18.52
N ALA A 375 -15.27 -3.64 19.52
CA ALA A 375 -15.07 -4.34 20.77
C ALA A 375 -15.62 -3.50 21.93
N ILE A 376 -16.42 -4.11 22.80
CA ILE A 376 -17.19 -3.42 23.84
C ILE A 376 -16.88 -4.00 25.22
N SER A 377 -16.38 -3.15 26.11
CA SER A 377 -16.23 -3.45 27.54
C SER A 377 -17.54 -3.15 28.25
N LEU A 378 -18.11 -4.16 28.91
CA LEU A 378 -19.38 -4.06 29.64
C LEU A 378 -19.17 -3.84 31.13
N SER A 379 -19.84 -2.81 31.65
CA SER A 379 -20.10 -2.58 33.06
C SER A 379 -21.58 -2.92 33.38
N PRO A 380 -22.04 -2.85 34.64
CA PRO A 380 -23.41 -3.24 35.00
C PRO A 380 -24.52 -2.53 34.18
N ASN A 381 -24.34 -1.24 33.87
CA ASN A 381 -25.37 -0.43 33.19
C ASN A 381 -24.90 0.17 31.84
N GLU A 382 -23.59 0.24 31.58
CA GLU A 382 -23.02 0.93 30.41
C GLU A 382 -22.02 0.00 29.69
N GLY A 383 -21.94 0.12 28.36
CA GLY A 383 -20.85 -0.42 27.55
C GLY A 383 -19.97 0.68 26.97
N LYS A 384 -18.65 0.58 27.15
CA LYS A 384 -17.65 1.44 26.48
C LYS A 384 -17.05 0.67 25.30
N GLY A 385 -17.19 1.21 24.10
CA GLY A 385 -16.78 0.57 22.86
C GLY A 385 -15.63 1.26 22.15
N SER A 386 -14.81 0.47 21.46
CA SER A 386 -13.82 0.95 20.48
C SER A 386 -13.96 0.19 19.17
N GLY A 387 -13.90 0.92 18.06
CA GLY A 387 -14.00 0.38 16.71
C GLY A 387 -12.71 0.53 15.90
N ARG A 388 -12.45 -0.43 15.02
CA ARG A 388 -11.42 -0.36 13.96
C ARG A 388 -12.02 -0.79 12.62
N SER A 389 -11.65 -0.12 11.54
CA SER A 389 -12.21 -0.33 10.20
C SER A 389 -11.19 -0.82 9.19
N ILE A 390 -11.68 -1.24 8.03
CA ILE A 390 -10.90 -1.47 6.80
C ILE A 390 -11.14 -0.33 5.80
N PRO A 391 -10.28 -0.16 4.78
CA PRO A 391 -10.60 0.68 3.63
C PRO A 391 -11.97 0.32 3.04
N GLY A 392 -12.76 1.33 2.69
CA GLY A 392 -14.10 1.15 2.13
C GLY A 392 -15.26 1.28 3.13
N PHE A 393 -15.00 1.41 4.44
CA PHE A 393 -16.05 1.69 5.42
C PHE A 393 -15.63 2.74 6.46
N SER A 394 -16.50 3.73 6.69
CA SER A 394 -16.31 4.80 7.68
C SER A 394 -16.99 4.44 8.99
N LEU A 395 -16.21 4.25 10.06
CA LEU A 395 -16.76 4.00 11.40
C LEU A 395 -17.55 5.18 11.94
N PHE A 396 -17.11 6.41 11.70
CA PHE A 396 -17.85 7.59 12.13
C PHE A 396 -19.26 7.61 11.53
N ASP A 397 -19.38 7.42 10.22
CA ASP A 397 -20.69 7.40 9.55
C ASP A 397 -21.52 6.18 9.97
N GLY A 398 -20.87 5.02 10.16
CA GLY A 398 -21.51 3.81 10.66
C GLY A 398 -22.10 3.97 12.05
N LEU A 399 -21.36 4.57 12.98
CA LEU A 399 -21.81 4.87 14.34
C LEU A 399 -22.88 5.95 14.35
N LYS A 400 -22.72 7.00 13.52
CA LYS A 400 -23.72 8.06 13.35
C LYS A 400 -25.06 7.51 12.86
N ALA A 401 -25.06 6.56 11.93
CA ALA A 401 -26.27 5.87 11.50
C ALA A 401 -26.95 5.04 12.63
N CYS A 402 -26.21 4.77 13.71
CA CYS A 402 -26.68 4.03 14.88
C CYS A 402 -26.84 4.92 16.13
N GLU A 403 -26.84 6.27 15.99
CA GLU A 403 -26.76 7.22 17.10
C GLU A 403 -27.87 7.05 18.16
N ASN A 404 -29.06 6.58 17.76
CA ASN A 404 -30.19 6.34 18.66
C ASN A 404 -29.92 5.29 19.76
N TYR A 405 -28.90 4.45 19.60
CA TYR A 405 -28.50 3.46 20.60
C TYR A 405 -27.34 3.92 21.48
N LEU A 406 -26.69 5.03 21.12
CA LEU A 406 -25.44 5.49 21.69
C LEU A 406 -25.69 6.69 22.62
N SER A 407 -25.02 6.71 23.77
CA SER A 407 -25.01 7.87 24.67
C SER A 407 -23.98 8.91 24.26
N ALA A 408 -22.87 8.48 23.68
CA ALA A 408 -21.85 9.32 23.07
C ALA A 408 -21.08 8.53 22.02
N PHE A 409 -20.56 9.20 20.99
CA PHE A 409 -19.60 8.62 20.05
C PHE A 409 -18.73 9.69 19.41
N GLY A 410 -17.58 9.28 18.90
CA GLY A 410 -16.64 10.15 18.20
C GLY A 410 -15.52 9.35 17.54
N GLY A 411 -14.72 10.02 16.71
CA GLY A 411 -13.61 9.41 15.99
C GLY A 411 -13.63 9.74 14.50
N HIS A 412 -12.96 8.92 13.71
CA HIS A 412 -12.72 9.13 12.28
C HIS A 412 -13.08 7.86 11.47
N GLN A 413 -12.71 7.85 10.20
CA GLN A 413 -13.06 6.77 9.27
C GLN A 413 -12.59 5.38 9.74
N LEU A 414 -11.35 5.27 10.24
CA LEU A 414 -10.72 3.98 10.56
C LEU A 414 -10.71 3.61 12.05
N ALA A 415 -10.98 4.55 12.94
CA ALA A 415 -11.02 4.32 14.38
C ALA A 415 -12.06 5.22 15.05
N ALA A 416 -12.83 4.65 15.98
CA ALA A 416 -13.84 5.39 16.72
C ALA A 416 -14.04 4.84 18.14
N GLY A 417 -14.58 5.67 19.03
CA GLY A 417 -15.00 5.31 20.38
C GLY A 417 -16.47 5.67 20.60
N PHE A 418 -17.16 4.91 21.44
CA PHE A 418 -18.57 5.14 21.74
C PHE A 418 -18.95 4.60 23.13
N THR A 419 -20.08 5.08 23.65
CA THR A 419 -20.74 4.56 24.85
C THR A 419 -22.20 4.23 24.55
N LEU A 420 -22.74 3.21 25.21
CA LEU A 420 -24.13 2.80 25.10
C LEU A 420 -24.67 2.27 26.43
N ASP A 421 -25.99 2.38 26.62
CA ASP A 421 -26.68 1.66 27.69
C ASP A 421 -26.66 0.16 27.37
N ARG A 422 -26.26 -0.66 28.35
CA ARG A 422 -26.11 -2.12 28.18
C ARG A 422 -27.37 -2.78 27.59
N LYS A 423 -28.56 -2.26 27.90
CA LYS A 423 -29.83 -2.80 27.37
C LYS A 423 -29.97 -2.66 25.85
N HIS A 424 -29.28 -1.69 25.24
CA HIS A 424 -29.33 -1.44 23.80
C HIS A 424 -28.35 -2.30 22.99
N LEU A 425 -27.42 -3.01 23.64
CA LEU A 425 -26.36 -3.77 22.96
C LEU A 425 -26.88 -4.72 21.86
N PRO A 426 -27.92 -5.56 22.09
CA PRO A 426 -28.39 -6.47 21.05
C PRO A 426 -28.93 -5.74 19.81
N ALA A 427 -29.71 -4.67 20.02
CA ALA A 427 -30.29 -3.88 18.93
C ALA A 427 -29.21 -3.09 18.18
N PHE A 428 -28.25 -2.51 18.91
CA PHE A 428 -27.10 -1.81 18.35
C PHE A 428 -26.24 -2.74 17.48
N ARG A 429 -25.93 -3.94 17.97
CA ARG A 429 -25.13 -4.94 17.24
C ARG A 429 -25.76 -5.24 15.87
N GLN A 430 -27.07 -5.52 15.84
CA GLN A 430 -27.77 -5.80 14.59
C GLN A 430 -27.79 -4.57 13.67
N ALA A 431 -28.13 -3.40 14.21
CA ALA A 431 -28.19 -2.17 13.43
C ALA A 431 -26.84 -1.82 12.78
N PHE A 432 -25.73 -1.97 13.53
CA PHE A 432 -24.40 -1.72 13.01
C PHE A 432 -24.02 -2.71 11.90
N ILE A 433 -24.28 -4.02 12.10
CA ILE A 433 -24.04 -5.04 11.07
C ILE A 433 -24.85 -4.73 9.81
N ASP A 434 -26.12 -4.34 9.94
CA ASP A 434 -26.98 -3.99 8.81
C ASP A 434 -26.48 -2.75 8.06
N VAL A 435 -25.94 -1.75 8.78
CA VAL A 435 -25.33 -0.57 8.16
C VAL A 435 -24.07 -0.95 7.38
N VAL A 436 -23.21 -1.80 7.94
CA VAL A 436 -22.00 -2.26 7.24
C VAL A 436 -22.36 -3.09 6.00
N ASN A 437 -23.32 -4.02 6.12
CA ASN A 437 -23.75 -4.88 5.01
C ASN A 437 -24.41 -4.12 3.84
N LYS A 438 -24.86 -2.86 4.05
CA LYS A 438 -25.33 -2.00 2.96
C LYS A 438 -24.20 -1.42 2.11
N VAL A 439 -22.97 -1.39 2.65
CA VAL A 439 -21.80 -0.76 2.02
C VAL A 439 -20.79 -1.82 1.57
N LEU A 440 -20.58 -2.86 2.38
CA LEU A 440 -19.61 -3.92 2.16
C LEU A 440 -20.30 -5.27 2.04
N ARG A 441 -19.77 -6.13 1.16
CA ARG A 441 -20.13 -7.54 1.10
C ARG A 441 -19.03 -8.39 1.75
N PRO A 442 -19.34 -9.62 2.22
CA PRO A 442 -18.34 -10.53 2.76
C PRO A 442 -17.14 -10.78 1.84
N GLU A 443 -17.32 -10.70 0.52
CA GLU A 443 -16.28 -10.90 -0.49
C GLU A 443 -15.33 -9.70 -0.61
N ASP A 444 -15.76 -8.51 -0.17
CA ASP A 444 -14.92 -7.32 -0.10
C ASP A 444 -13.96 -7.38 1.11
N CYS A 445 -14.22 -8.28 2.06
CA CYS A 445 -13.48 -8.46 3.31
C CYS A 445 -12.35 -9.51 3.16
N ILE A 446 -11.40 -9.24 2.25
CA ILE A 446 -10.29 -10.15 1.94
C ILE A 446 -8.93 -9.53 2.25
N VAL A 447 -7.96 -10.38 2.58
CA VAL A 447 -6.57 -9.94 2.77
C VAL A 447 -6.01 -9.52 1.41
N SER A 448 -5.86 -8.20 1.20
CA SER A 448 -5.18 -7.62 0.06
C SER A 448 -3.73 -7.25 0.40
N ARG A 449 -2.83 -7.40 -0.57
CA ARG A 449 -1.42 -7.02 -0.48
C ARG A 449 -1.02 -6.18 -1.68
N GLN A 450 -0.56 -4.97 -1.43
CA GLN A 450 0.06 -4.13 -2.45
C GLN A 450 1.48 -4.65 -2.72
N VAL A 451 1.82 -4.81 -4.00
CA VAL A 451 3.14 -5.19 -4.49
C VAL A 451 3.73 -3.97 -5.19
N ASP A 452 4.90 -3.53 -4.74
CA ASP A 452 5.64 -2.42 -5.36
C ASP A 452 6.11 -2.84 -6.75
N ILE A 453 6.84 -3.96 -6.88
CA ILE A 453 7.40 -4.37 -8.17
C ILE A 453 7.62 -5.89 -8.30
N GLU A 454 7.46 -6.38 -9.53
CA GLU A 454 7.88 -7.73 -9.92
C GLU A 454 9.38 -7.74 -10.27
N THR A 455 10.14 -8.70 -9.73
CA THR A 455 11.60 -8.79 -9.86
C THR A 455 12.06 -10.24 -10.09
N SER A 456 13.37 -10.44 -10.15
CA SER A 456 14.03 -11.74 -10.32
C SER A 456 15.14 -11.94 -9.29
N PHE A 457 15.53 -13.19 -9.00
CA PHE A 457 16.59 -13.44 -8.01
C PHE A 457 17.93 -12.85 -8.43
N SER A 458 18.20 -12.72 -9.73
CA SER A 458 19.41 -12.05 -10.24
C SER A 458 19.51 -10.58 -9.87
N GLU A 459 18.38 -9.91 -9.62
CA GLU A 459 18.34 -8.52 -9.17
C GLU A 459 18.43 -8.41 -7.63
N LEU A 460 18.15 -9.50 -6.91
CA LEU A 460 18.19 -9.58 -5.45
C LEU A 460 19.58 -9.95 -4.94
N ASN A 461 20.57 -9.13 -5.25
CA ASN A 461 21.92 -9.24 -4.72
C ASN A 461 22.12 -8.38 -3.45
N ILE A 462 23.21 -8.61 -2.71
CA ILE A 462 23.50 -7.91 -1.45
C ILE A 462 23.46 -6.38 -1.62
N THR A 463 24.02 -5.85 -2.71
CA THR A 463 24.04 -4.41 -2.98
C THR A 463 22.63 -3.85 -3.09
N ALA A 464 21.79 -4.44 -3.95
CA ALA A 464 20.40 -4.00 -4.12
C ALA A 464 19.60 -4.09 -2.82
N VAL A 465 19.79 -5.15 -2.02
CA VAL A 465 19.10 -5.30 -0.73
C VAL A 465 19.57 -4.28 0.31
N ARG A 466 20.87 -3.93 0.33
CA ARG A 466 21.37 -2.83 1.18
C ARG A 466 20.81 -1.49 0.76
N GLU A 467 20.73 -1.24 -0.54
CA GLU A 467 20.19 0.02 -1.06
C GLU A 467 18.68 0.14 -0.82
N LEU A 468 17.93 -0.97 -0.77
CA LEU A 468 16.52 -0.94 -0.36
C LEU A 468 16.36 -0.41 1.08
N GLU A 469 17.34 -0.60 1.96
CA GLU A 469 17.34 -0.01 3.31
C GLU A 469 17.52 1.52 3.28
N LEU A 470 17.98 2.14 2.18
CA LEU A 470 18.00 3.60 2.04
C LEU A 470 16.58 4.20 2.02
N LEU A 471 15.56 3.39 1.69
CA LEU A 471 14.16 3.81 1.78
C LEU A 471 13.67 3.88 3.23
N ALA A 472 14.38 3.30 4.20
CA ALA A 472 14.06 3.45 5.61
C ALA A 472 14.25 4.92 6.06
N PRO A 473 13.59 5.39 7.13
CA PRO A 473 12.72 4.64 8.04
C PRO A 473 11.39 4.23 7.39
N PHE A 474 10.98 2.98 7.61
CA PHE A 474 9.71 2.44 7.14
C PHE A 474 8.59 2.65 8.18
N GLY A 475 7.37 2.93 7.71
CA GLY A 475 6.20 3.19 8.55
C GLY A 475 4.98 3.63 7.73
N CYS A 476 4.08 4.38 8.36
CA CYS A 476 2.91 4.96 7.67
C CYS A 476 3.35 5.79 6.46
N ALA A 477 2.63 5.68 5.35
CA ALA A 477 2.96 6.26 4.03
C ALA A 477 4.33 5.87 3.40
N ASN A 478 5.15 5.06 4.07
CA ASN A 478 6.40 4.51 3.54
C ASN A 478 6.63 3.07 4.04
N PRO A 479 5.80 2.09 3.65
CA PRO A 479 5.98 0.70 4.07
C PRO A 479 7.28 0.09 3.50
N GLU A 480 7.72 -1.03 4.05
CA GLU A 480 8.81 -1.82 3.46
C GLU A 480 8.47 -2.22 2.00
N PRO A 481 9.43 -2.20 1.07
CA PRO A 481 9.19 -2.51 -0.35
C PRO A 481 8.82 -3.97 -0.55
N VAL A 482 7.56 -4.20 -0.93
CA VAL A 482 6.98 -5.52 -1.15
C VAL A 482 7.25 -5.95 -2.60
N LEU A 483 8.06 -6.98 -2.76
CA LEU A 483 8.48 -7.48 -4.08
C LEU A 483 7.73 -8.76 -4.42
N MET A 484 7.52 -9.01 -5.71
CA MET A 484 6.97 -10.26 -6.22
C MET A 484 7.97 -10.97 -7.14
N VAL A 485 8.06 -12.29 -7.01
CA VAL A 485 8.83 -13.13 -7.94
C VAL A 485 7.92 -14.25 -8.43
N ARG A 486 7.78 -14.36 -9.75
CA ARG A 486 6.94 -15.36 -10.41
C ARG A 486 7.69 -16.62 -10.77
N ASN A 487 6.93 -17.72 -10.90
CA ASN A 487 7.42 -19.00 -11.39
C ASN A 487 8.69 -19.46 -10.65
N VAL A 488 8.75 -19.23 -9.34
CA VAL A 488 9.81 -19.79 -8.50
C VAL A 488 9.53 -21.27 -8.28
N GLN A 489 10.55 -22.09 -8.44
CA GLN A 489 10.47 -23.51 -8.14
C GLN A 489 10.69 -23.70 -6.64
N ILE A 490 9.70 -24.27 -5.95
CA ILE A 490 9.86 -24.72 -4.56
C ILE A 490 10.68 -26.01 -4.59
N GLU A 491 11.92 -25.95 -4.08
CA GLU A 491 12.82 -27.11 -3.97
C GLU A 491 12.64 -27.83 -2.63
N ARG A 492 12.38 -27.06 -1.56
CA ARG A 492 12.24 -27.60 -0.22
C ARG A 492 11.20 -26.87 0.60
N ILE A 493 10.47 -27.62 1.44
CA ILE A 493 9.48 -27.12 2.39
C ILE A 493 9.79 -27.68 3.77
N ARG A 494 9.81 -26.83 4.79
CA ARG A 494 9.97 -27.23 6.20
C ARG A 494 9.13 -26.33 7.10
N GLN A 495 8.61 -26.89 8.19
CA GLN A 495 8.13 -26.12 9.33
C GLN A 495 9.28 -25.92 10.32
N VAL A 496 9.40 -24.71 10.88
CA VAL A 496 10.42 -24.34 11.87
C VAL A 496 9.79 -23.52 13.00
N GLY A 497 10.55 -23.32 14.08
CA GLY A 497 10.05 -22.64 15.28
C GLY A 497 9.33 -23.57 16.25
N LYS A 498 8.95 -23.04 17.42
CA LYS A 498 8.17 -23.78 18.42
C LYS A 498 6.85 -24.22 17.76
N GLU A 499 6.51 -25.50 17.90
CA GLU A 499 5.29 -26.12 17.35
C GLU A 499 5.13 -26.00 15.83
N GLY A 500 6.21 -25.71 15.07
CA GLY A 500 6.15 -25.64 13.61
C GLY A 500 5.44 -24.39 13.06
N THR A 501 5.35 -23.33 13.87
CA THR A 501 4.61 -22.09 13.57
C THR A 501 5.14 -21.28 12.38
N HIS A 502 6.33 -21.56 11.84
CA HIS A 502 6.95 -20.80 10.74
C HIS A 502 7.25 -21.69 9.54
N LEU A 503 7.16 -21.11 8.33
CA LEU A 503 7.42 -21.80 7.06
C LEU A 503 8.82 -21.46 6.55
N ARG A 504 9.64 -22.48 6.28
CA ARG A 504 10.97 -22.32 5.67
C ARG A 504 10.97 -22.97 4.29
N LEU A 505 11.35 -22.23 3.26
CA LEU A 505 11.45 -22.70 1.89
C LEU A 505 12.87 -22.55 1.34
N GLU A 506 13.25 -23.42 0.41
CA GLU A 506 14.33 -23.18 -0.55
C GLU A 506 13.67 -22.97 -1.91
N LEU A 507 13.88 -21.79 -2.49
CA LEU A 507 13.24 -21.37 -3.73
C LEU A 507 14.31 -21.23 -4.81
N ASN A 508 14.07 -21.77 -6.00
CA ASN A 508 14.92 -21.58 -7.16
C ASN A 508 14.23 -20.74 -8.22
N HIS A 509 14.94 -19.78 -8.80
CA HIS A 509 14.48 -19.02 -9.94
C HIS A 509 15.63 -18.86 -10.94
N LYS A 510 15.45 -19.44 -12.14
CA LYS A 510 16.43 -19.38 -13.25
C LYS A 510 17.86 -19.79 -12.83
N GLY A 511 17.97 -20.84 -12.00
CA GLY A 511 19.26 -21.40 -11.59
C GLY A 511 19.89 -20.76 -10.36
N GLN A 512 19.25 -19.74 -9.75
CA GLN A 512 19.66 -19.19 -8.45
C GLN A 512 18.73 -19.70 -7.37
N THR A 513 19.27 -20.16 -6.24
CA THR A 513 18.49 -20.62 -5.09
C THR A 513 18.65 -19.62 -3.93
N LEU A 514 17.53 -19.14 -3.40
CA LEU A 514 17.48 -18.29 -2.21
C LEU A 514 16.65 -18.94 -1.10
N PRO A 515 17.10 -18.86 0.17
CA PRO A 515 16.29 -19.28 1.30
C PRO A 515 15.14 -18.30 1.53
N ALA A 516 14.03 -18.80 2.06
CA ALA A 516 12.90 -17.98 2.42
C ALA A 516 12.24 -18.39 3.75
N ILE A 517 11.79 -17.42 4.53
CA ILE A 517 11.13 -17.60 5.83
C ILE A 517 9.79 -16.85 5.89
N GLY A 518 8.73 -17.58 6.17
CA GLY A 518 7.38 -17.07 6.40
C GLY A 518 7.02 -17.19 7.88
N PHE A 519 7.10 -16.09 8.61
CA PHE A 519 6.68 -16.05 10.02
C PHE A 519 5.18 -16.22 10.14
N ARG A 520 4.73 -17.10 11.05
CA ARG A 520 3.32 -17.47 11.26
C ARG A 520 2.64 -18.06 10.02
N LEU A 521 3.41 -18.62 9.08
CA LEU A 521 2.89 -19.32 7.89
C LEU A 521 3.07 -20.84 7.99
N GLY A 522 3.37 -21.37 9.18
CA GLY A 522 3.63 -22.81 9.40
C GLY A 522 2.52 -23.71 8.86
N ASP A 523 1.26 -23.34 9.07
CA ASP A 523 0.08 -24.13 8.65
C ASP A 523 -0.05 -24.25 7.13
N MET A 524 0.56 -23.33 6.36
CA MET A 524 0.56 -23.40 4.91
C MET A 524 1.39 -24.57 4.38
N ALA A 525 2.32 -25.12 5.17
CA ALA A 525 3.22 -26.18 4.71
C ALA A 525 2.46 -27.39 4.13
N GLY A 526 1.32 -27.77 4.73
CA GLY A 526 0.49 -28.88 4.25
C GLY A 526 -0.26 -28.60 2.95
N GLN A 527 -0.40 -27.34 2.55
CA GLN A 527 -1.04 -26.91 1.30
C GLN A 527 -0.05 -26.74 0.15
N LEU A 528 1.25 -26.78 0.45
CA LEU A 528 2.32 -26.57 -0.50
C LEU A 528 2.92 -27.90 -0.97
N SER A 529 3.29 -27.96 -2.24
CA SER A 529 4.03 -29.06 -2.83
C SER A 529 5.24 -28.51 -3.59
N THR A 530 6.25 -29.34 -3.80
CA THR A 530 7.34 -29.00 -4.73
C THR A 530 6.74 -28.73 -6.12
N GLY A 531 7.05 -27.58 -6.71
CA GLY A 531 6.42 -27.10 -7.94
C GLY A 531 6.62 -25.61 -8.13
N LEU A 532 6.03 -25.06 -9.19
CA LEU A 532 6.06 -23.62 -9.45
C LEU A 532 5.12 -22.88 -8.51
N ALA A 533 5.58 -21.74 -8.02
CA ALA A 533 4.83 -20.80 -7.22
C ALA A 533 5.14 -19.37 -7.65
N ASP A 534 4.24 -18.46 -7.32
CA ASP A 534 4.58 -17.04 -7.24
C ASP A 534 4.71 -16.69 -5.76
N VAL A 535 5.66 -15.82 -5.42
CA VAL A 535 5.90 -15.39 -4.03
C VAL A 535 5.89 -13.88 -3.92
N VAL A 536 5.35 -13.40 -2.80
CA VAL A 536 5.46 -12.01 -2.36
C VAL A 536 6.36 -11.99 -1.13
N CYS A 537 7.40 -11.17 -1.18
CA CYS A 537 8.47 -11.18 -0.18
C CYS A 537 9.09 -9.82 0.06
N LEU A 538 9.76 -9.69 1.21
CA LEU A 538 10.72 -8.64 1.52
C LEU A 538 12.12 -9.27 1.50
N PRO A 539 13.06 -8.79 0.68
CA PRO A 539 14.43 -9.28 0.74
C PRO A 539 15.13 -8.72 1.99
N MET A 540 15.95 -9.54 2.62
CA MET A 540 16.74 -9.15 3.79
C MET A 540 18.14 -9.75 3.72
N ILE A 541 19.10 -9.10 4.37
CA ILE A 541 20.45 -9.63 4.52
C ILE A 541 20.51 -10.38 5.84
N THR A 542 21.00 -11.62 5.77
CA THR A 542 21.29 -12.44 6.93
C THR A 542 22.79 -12.68 7.00
N GLU A 543 23.30 -12.85 8.22
CA GLU A 543 24.70 -13.18 8.46
C GLU A 543 24.79 -14.49 9.23
N TRP A 544 25.53 -15.44 8.70
CA TRP A 544 25.81 -16.71 9.34
C TRP A 544 27.30 -17.02 9.26
N GLN A 545 27.94 -17.21 10.42
CA GLN A 545 29.39 -17.45 10.53
C GLN A 545 30.24 -16.40 9.78
N GLY A 546 29.80 -15.13 9.79
CA GLY A 546 30.48 -14.02 9.10
C GLY A 546 30.22 -13.94 7.59
N LEU A 547 29.46 -14.87 7.01
CA LEU A 547 29.05 -14.82 5.61
C LEU A 547 27.67 -14.18 5.49
N GLN A 548 27.59 -13.11 4.71
CA GLN A 548 26.33 -12.45 4.42
C GLN A 548 25.67 -13.04 3.18
N SER A 549 24.36 -13.25 3.25
CA SER A 549 23.55 -13.78 2.15
C SER A 549 22.18 -13.12 2.11
N VAL A 550 21.56 -13.16 0.92
CA VAL A 550 20.19 -12.68 0.75
C VAL A 550 19.21 -13.79 1.15
N GLU A 551 18.24 -13.43 1.97
CA GLU A 551 17.13 -14.28 2.38
C GLU A 551 15.80 -13.55 2.10
N LEU A 552 14.76 -14.29 1.76
CA LEU A 552 13.44 -13.73 1.48
C LEU A 552 12.52 -13.90 2.69
N ARG A 553 12.05 -12.81 3.28
CA ARG A 553 10.95 -12.86 4.25
C ARG A 553 9.63 -12.93 3.49
N LEU A 554 9.03 -14.11 3.45
CA LEU A 554 7.77 -14.37 2.76
C LEU A 554 6.63 -13.64 3.46
N LYS A 555 5.86 -12.90 2.66
CA LYS A 555 4.59 -12.30 3.06
C LYS A 555 3.42 -13.15 2.59
N ASP A 556 3.54 -13.73 1.39
CA ASP A 556 2.52 -14.60 0.84
C ASP A 556 3.09 -15.49 -0.29
N ILE A 557 2.38 -16.57 -0.61
CA ILE A 557 2.71 -17.52 -1.67
C ILE A 557 1.44 -17.97 -2.40
N ARG A 558 1.51 -17.98 -3.72
CA ARG A 558 0.46 -18.42 -4.64
C ARG A 558 0.90 -19.68 -5.35
N THR A 559 0.11 -20.74 -5.21
CA THR A 559 0.27 -22.01 -5.93
C THR A 559 -1.07 -22.43 -6.52
N ASN A 560 -1.10 -23.51 -7.32
CA ASN A 560 -2.38 -24.07 -7.79
C ASN A 560 -3.28 -24.54 -6.64
N ASN A 561 -2.69 -25.03 -5.54
CA ASN A 561 -3.44 -25.52 -4.37
C ASN A 561 -3.72 -24.42 -3.34
N SER A 562 -3.09 -23.25 -3.50
CA SER A 562 -3.25 -22.10 -2.62
C SER A 562 -3.37 -20.84 -3.49
N PRO A 563 -4.51 -20.68 -4.16
CA PRO A 563 -4.69 -19.66 -5.18
C PRO A 563 -4.83 -18.27 -4.57
N VAL A 564 -4.46 -17.25 -5.35
CA VAL A 564 -4.53 -15.84 -4.99
C VAL A 564 -4.94 -15.04 -6.21
N GLU A 565 -5.95 -14.18 -6.04
CA GLU A 565 -6.40 -13.25 -7.09
C GLU A 565 -5.33 -12.18 -7.29
N LEU A 566 -4.87 -11.96 -8.52
CA LEU A 566 -3.99 -10.83 -8.82
C LEU A 566 -4.78 -9.74 -9.52
N ILE A 567 -4.78 -8.55 -8.96
CA ILE A 567 -5.32 -7.36 -9.61
C ILE A 567 -4.15 -6.55 -10.15
N CYS A 568 -4.08 -6.42 -11.46
CA CYS A 568 -3.08 -5.60 -12.12
C CYS A 568 -3.67 -4.22 -12.42
N GLN A 569 -3.06 -3.18 -11.87
CA GLN A 569 -3.50 -1.80 -12.02
C GLN A 569 -2.73 -1.12 -13.16
N PRO A 570 -3.39 -0.63 -14.22
CA PRO A 570 -2.72 0.13 -15.27
C PRO A 570 -2.19 1.47 -14.75
N THR A 571 -1.21 2.04 -15.45
CA THR A 571 -0.69 3.39 -15.14
C THR A 571 -1.75 4.46 -15.37
N ASP A 572 -2.68 4.22 -16.29
CA ASP A 572 -3.80 5.12 -16.56
C ASP A 572 -5.00 4.82 -15.64
N ALA A 573 -5.36 5.79 -14.80
CA ALA A 573 -6.47 5.71 -13.86
C ALA A 573 -7.85 5.53 -14.50
N ILE A 574 -8.04 5.87 -15.79
CA ILE A 574 -9.32 5.66 -16.48
C ILE A 574 -9.45 4.27 -17.11
N ALA A 575 -8.36 3.50 -17.20
CA ALA A 575 -8.42 2.16 -17.74
C ALA A 575 -8.90 1.14 -16.69
N PRO A 576 -9.70 0.12 -17.09
CA PRO A 576 -10.15 -0.90 -16.17
C PRO A 576 -8.97 -1.72 -15.64
N LYS A 577 -9.07 -2.14 -14.37
CA LYS A 577 -8.12 -3.07 -13.74
C LYS A 577 -8.30 -4.47 -14.34
N LEU A 578 -7.20 -5.23 -14.50
CA LEU A 578 -7.22 -6.62 -14.96
C LEU A 578 -7.16 -7.58 -13.76
N ALA A 579 -7.88 -8.70 -13.78
CA ALA A 579 -7.93 -9.66 -12.66
C ALA A 579 -7.52 -11.09 -13.07
N ASP A 580 -6.34 -11.55 -12.64
CA ASP A 580 -5.92 -12.96 -12.79
C ASP A 580 -6.44 -13.81 -11.61
N ARG A 581 -7.52 -14.55 -11.87
CA ARG A 581 -8.20 -15.44 -10.90
C ARG A 581 -7.89 -16.93 -11.09
N ARG A 582 -6.85 -17.29 -11.84
CA ARG A 582 -6.53 -18.71 -12.09
C ARG A 582 -6.35 -19.48 -10.78
N GLY A 583 -6.99 -20.64 -10.69
CA GLY A 583 -6.98 -21.49 -9.49
C GLY A 583 -7.81 -20.98 -8.31
N CYS A 584 -8.27 -19.71 -8.31
CA CYS A 584 -9.03 -19.12 -7.19
C CYS A 584 -10.49 -19.57 -7.15
N LEU A 585 -10.91 -20.42 -8.08
CA LEU A 585 -12.29 -20.82 -8.25
C LEU A 585 -12.53 -22.08 -7.42
N ASP A 586 -13.39 -22.01 -6.41
CA ASP A 586 -13.87 -23.19 -5.69
C ASP A 586 -14.68 -24.09 -6.65
N GLU A 587 -14.48 -25.40 -6.57
CA GLU A 587 -15.38 -26.38 -7.22
C GLU A 587 -16.82 -26.30 -6.67
N SER A 588 -17.03 -25.63 -5.54
CA SER A 588 -18.30 -25.48 -4.83
C SER A 588 -18.97 -24.11 -4.96
N ASN A 589 -18.35 -23.13 -5.64
CA ASN A 589 -19.02 -21.87 -5.99
C ASN A 589 -19.40 -21.92 -7.47
N ASP A 590 -20.66 -21.63 -7.77
CA ASP A 590 -21.34 -21.61 -9.08
C ASP A 590 -20.71 -20.64 -10.13
N PHE A 591 -19.41 -20.71 -10.40
CA PHE A 591 -18.74 -20.01 -11.50
C PHE A 591 -18.69 -20.83 -12.80
N ASN A 592 -19.17 -22.08 -12.77
CA ASN A 592 -19.59 -22.76 -13.99
C ASN A 592 -20.98 -22.23 -14.39
N GLY A 593 -21.00 -21.30 -15.36
CA GLY A 593 -22.20 -20.63 -15.84
C GLY A 593 -22.28 -19.19 -15.35
N SER A 594 -22.59 -18.94 -14.08
CA SER A 594 -23.20 -17.66 -13.67
C SER A 594 -22.41 -16.37 -13.94
N PHE A 595 -21.07 -16.35 -13.85
CA PHE A 595 -20.27 -15.14 -14.15
C PHE A 595 -19.91 -15.02 -15.63
N ILE A 596 -19.63 -16.16 -16.28
CA ILE A 596 -19.49 -16.24 -17.74
C ILE A 596 -20.79 -15.73 -18.39
N ASP A 597 -21.94 -16.07 -17.80
CA ASP A 597 -23.27 -15.60 -18.20
C ASP A 597 -23.50 -14.11 -17.89
N GLN A 598 -22.68 -13.51 -17.02
CA GLN A 598 -22.66 -12.06 -16.73
C GLN A 598 -21.62 -11.30 -17.56
N CYS A 599 -20.77 -12.00 -18.31
CA CYS A 599 -19.83 -11.39 -19.24
C CYS A 599 -20.56 -11.10 -20.54
N ASP A 600 -20.48 -9.85 -21.00
CA ASP A 600 -21.05 -9.45 -22.28
C ASP A 600 -20.22 -9.98 -23.45
N LEU A 601 -18.92 -10.19 -23.24
CA LEU A 601 -17.96 -10.59 -24.24
C LEU A 601 -16.85 -11.46 -23.64
N ILE A 602 -16.48 -12.51 -24.36
CA ILE A 602 -15.42 -13.43 -23.96
C ILE A 602 -14.46 -13.62 -25.13
N PHE A 603 -13.19 -13.26 -24.93
CA PHE A 603 -12.13 -13.46 -25.90
C PHE A 603 -11.34 -14.71 -25.55
N ASN A 604 -11.55 -15.77 -26.32
CA ASN A 604 -10.82 -17.04 -26.19
C ASN A 604 -9.56 -17.09 -27.08
N GLN A 605 -9.34 -16.06 -27.88
CA GLN A 605 -8.22 -15.92 -28.79
C GLN A 605 -7.68 -14.51 -28.73
N LEU A 606 -6.37 -14.39 -28.91
CA LEU A 606 -5.68 -13.13 -28.72
C LEU A 606 -5.97 -12.17 -29.88
N PRO A 607 -6.47 -10.94 -29.64
CA PRO A 607 -6.70 -9.98 -30.70
C PRO A 607 -5.37 -9.65 -31.41
N GLN A 608 -5.29 -9.92 -32.70
CA GLN A 608 -4.05 -9.70 -33.46
C GLN A 608 -3.86 -8.24 -33.90
N GLN A 609 -4.94 -7.45 -33.91
CA GLN A 609 -4.96 -6.03 -34.28
C GLN A 609 -6.11 -5.31 -33.55
N VAL A 610 -5.94 -4.00 -33.30
CA VAL A 610 -6.96 -3.12 -32.69
C VAL A 610 -8.26 -3.14 -33.48
N SER A 611 -8.17 -3.14 -34.81
CA SER A 611 -9.32 -3.19 -35.71
C SER A 611 -10.20 -4.42 -35.48
N ALA A 612 -9.62 -5.58 -35.18
CA ALA A 612 -10.37 -6.82 -34.91
C ALA A 612 -11.09 -6.76 -33.54
N LEU A 613 -10.45 -6.12 -32.56
CA LEU A 613 -11.06 -5.85 -31.26
C LEU A 613 -12.22 -4.85 -31.40
N GLN A 614 -12.02 -3.75 -32.11
CA GLN A 614 -13.05 -2.76 -32.43
C GLN A 614 -14.22 -3.36 -33.22
N GLU A 615 -13.95 -4.24 -34.18
CA GLU A 615 -15.01 -4.93 -34.94
C GLU A 615 -15.83 -5.84 -34.01
N SER A 616 -15.18 -6.53 -33.07
CA SER A 616 -15.87 -7.39 -32.11
C SER A 616 -16.72 -6.58 -31.13
N LEU A 617 -16.18 -5.48 -30.60
CA LEU A 617 -16.87 -4.57 -29.69
C LEU A 617 -18.01 -3.79 -30.37
N SER A 618 -17.89 -3.45 -31.66
CA SER A 618 -18.97 -2.77 -32.38
C SER A 618 -20.16 -3.69 -32.69
N LYS A 619 -19.93 -5.00 -32.84
CA LYS A 619 -20.99 -6.00 -33.01
C LYS A 619 -21.75 -6.24 -31.71
N VAL A 620 -21.04 -6.26 -30.58
CA VAL A 620 -21.60 -6.46 -29.25
C VAL A 620 -21.00 -5.40 -28.33
N PRO A 621 -21.57 -4.19 -28.27
CA PRO A 621 -21.06 -3.16 -27.36
C PRO A 621 -21.34 -3.60 -25.92
N PRO A 622 -20.31 -4.00 -25.14
CA PRO A 622 -20.50 -4.49 -23.80
C PRO A 622 -20.99 -3.36 -22.88
N LYS A 623 -21.64 -3.71 -21.77
CA LYS A 623 -22.10 -2.77 -20.73
C LYS A 623 -21.61 -3.13 -19.32
N GLY A 624 -20.91 -4.25 -19.19
CA GLY A 624 -20.48 -4.93 -17.98
C GLY A 624 -19.11 -5.56 -18.18
N TRP A 625 -18.99 -6.89 -18.06
CA TRP A 625 -17.68 -7.56 -18.03
C TRP A 625 -17.24 -8.09 -19.40
N ILE A 626 -15.96 -7.87 -19.70
CA ILE A 626 -15.25 -8.54 -20.79
C ILE A 626 -14.25 -9.51 -20.18
N LEU A 627 -14.30 -10.77 -20.56
CA LEU A 627 -13.38 -11.81 -20.10
C LEU A 627 -12.32 -12.10 -21.16
N LEU A 628 -11.04 -12.04 -20.77
CA LEU A 628 -9.92 -12.43 -21.63
C LEU A 628 -9.36 -13.80 -21.18
N GLN A 629 -9.72 -14.86 -21.90
CA GLN A 629 -9.38 -16.23 -21.53
C GLN A 629 -8.43 -16.86 -22.55
N PHE A 630 -7.13 -16.89 -22.26
CA PHE A 630 -6.13 -17.50 -23.13
C PHE A 630 -5.42 -18.67 -22.44
N GLY A 631 -5.51 -19.87 -23.02
CA GLY A 631 -4.71 -21.01 -22.61
C GLY A 631 -3.48 -21.21 -23.50
N ARG A 632 -2.59 -22.12 -23.08
CA ARG A 632 -1.39 -22.48 -23.87
C ARG A 632 -1.74 -23.02 -25.25
N LYS A 633 -2.87 -23.73 -25.38
CA LYS A 633 -3.33 -24.29 -26.66
C LYS A 633 -3.81 -23.19 -27.60
N GLU A 634 -4.50 -22.18 -27.09
CA GLU A 634 -5.06 -21.07 -27.83
C GLU A 634 -3.97 -20.12 -28.32
N ILE A 635 -2.94 -19.89 -27.50
CA ILE A 635 -1.73 -19.15 -27.90
C ILE A 635 -0.97 -19.93 -29.00
N ALA A 636 -0.78 -21.24 -28.82
CA ALA A 636 -0.12 -22.08 -29.82
C ALA A 636 -0.91 -22.12 -31.14
N ALA A 637 -2.24 -22.24 -31.06
CA ALA A 637 -3.13 -22.19 -32.23
C ALA A 637 -3.07 -20.82 -32.92
N SER A 638 -3.07 -19.71 -32.16
CA SER A 638 -2.94 -18.36 -32.72
C SER A 638 -1.61 -18.17 -33.46
N ARG A 639 -0.50 -18.68 -32.89
CA ARG A 639 0.81 -18.71 -33.55
C ARG A 639 0.77 -19.55 -34.83
N GLU A 640 0.17 -20.74 -34.76
CA GLU A 640 0.03 -21.61 -35.92
C GLU A 640 -0.84 -20.98 -37.01
N ASP A 641 -1.91 -20.26 -36.65
CA ASP A 641 -2.77 -19.56 -37.60
C ASP A 641 -2.06 -18.38 -38.27
N ILE A 642 -1.22 -17.63 -37.54
CA ILE A 642 -0.36 -16.58 -38.13
C ILE A 642 0.64 -17.20 -39.10
N LEU A 643 1.26 -18.32 -38.74
CA LEU A 643 2.16 -19.06 -39.63
C LEU A 643 1.42 -19.63 -40.84
N ARG A 644 0.20 -20.14 -40.67
CA ARG A 644 -0.63 -20.68 -41.75
C ARG A 644 -1.10 -19.59 -42.69
N ARG A 645 -1.25 -18.33 -42.27
CA ARG A 645 -1.61 -17.21 -43.17
C ARG A 645 -0.47 -16.80 -44.11
N GLN A 646 0.72 -17.39 -43.97
CA GLN A 646 1.87 -17.12 -44.83
C GLN A 646 1.56 -17.34 -46.32
N LEU A 647 1.99 -16.38 -47.12
CA LEU A 647 2.09 -16.49 -48.57
C LEU A 647 3.47 -17.06 -48.89
N ASP A 648 3.66 -18.36 -48.67
CA ASP A 648 4.98 -18.96 -48.78
C ASP A 648 5.45 -19.14 -50.25
N ARG A 649 6.75 -19.44 -50.40
CA ARG A 649 7.38 -19.63 -51.72
C ARG A 649 6.74 -20.78 -52.51
N ASN A 650 6.26 -21.82 -51.84
CA ASN A 650 5.63 -22.97 -52.48
C ASN A 650 4.25 -22.60 -53.01
N PHE A 651 3.46 -21.83 -52.25
CA PHE A 651 2.15 -21.36 -52.68
C PHE A 651 2.27 -20.37 -53.85
N LEU A 652 3.21 -19.42 -53.78
CA LEU A 652 3.53 -18.55 -54.92
C LEU A 652 3.93 -19.35 -56.16
N ALA A 653 4.76 -20.38 -56.00
CA ALA A 653 5.15 -21.27 -57.08
C ALA A 653 3.96 -22.07 -57.64
N GLN A 654 3.06 -22.57 -56.80
CA GLN A 654 1.85 -23.28 -57.23
C GLN A 654 0.93 -22.38 -58.05
N VAL A 655 0.65 -21.16 -57.56
CA VAL A 655 -0.16 -20.16 -58.27
C VAL A 655 0.48 -19.84 -59.62
N TYR A 656 1.80 -19.58 -59.63
CA TYR A 656 2.53 -19.30 -60.87
C TYR A 656 2.53 -20.48 -61.84
N LEU A 657 2.70 -21.72 -61.36
CA LEU A 657 2.65 -22.92 -62.20
C LEU A 657 1.28 -23.09 -62.85
N GLU A 658 0.20 -22.78 -62.15
CA GLU A 658 -1.15 -22.90 -62.69
C GLU A 658 -1.45 -21.82 -63.75
N VAL A 659 -0.94 -20.60 -63.55
CA VAL A 659 -0.95 -19.56 -64.60
C VAL A 659 -0.08 -20.00 -65.78
N LYS A 660 1.09 -20.58 -65.52
CA LYS A 660 2.05 -21.02 -66.55
C LYS A 660 1.48 -22.12 -67.45
N LYS A 661 0.71 -23.07 -66.91
CA LYS A 661 0.02 -24.11 -67.69
C LYS A 661 -0.93 -23.53 -68.74
N SER A 662 -1.50 -22.36 -68.46
CA SER A 662 -2.45 -21.67 -69.34
C SER A 662 -1.75 -20.78 -70.37
N GLY A 663 -0.43 -20.59 -70.24
CA GLY A 663 0.41 -19.85 -71.17
C GLY A 663 -0.04 -18.40 -71.36
N THR A 664 0.09 -17.90 -72.59
CA THR A 664 -0.33 -16.54 -72.97
C THR A 664 -1.83 -16.39 -73.18
N LYS A 665 -2.59 -17.50 -73.26
CA LYS A 665 -4.06 -17.49 -73.40
C LYS A 665 -4.79 -17.03 -72.13
N GLY A 666 -4.08 -17.08 -71.00
CA GLY A 666 -4.57 -16.66 -69.69
C GLY A 666 -5.58 -17.62 -69.05
N VAL A 667 -5.75 -17.47 -67.74
CA VAL A 667 -6.70 -18.24 -66.91
C VAL A 667 -7.58 -17.26 -66.15
N SER A 668 -8.89 -17.52 -66.06
CA SER A 668 -9.77 -16.66 -65.25
C SER A 668 -9.44 -16.85 -63.78
N ILE A 669 -9.50 -15.77 -62.99
CA ILE A 669 -9.25 -15.83 -61.55
C ILE A 669 -10.20 -16.85 -60.88
N GLY A 670 -11.47 -16.89 -61.29
CA GLY A 670 -12.43 -17.88 -60.80
C GLY A 670 -12.01 -19.34 -61.07
N SER A 671 -11.41 -19.63 -62.23
CA SER A 671 -10.87 -20.97 -62.52
C SER A 671 -9.64 -21.28 -61.69
N LEU A 672 -8.78 -20.29 -61.48
CA LEU A 672 -7.59 -20.43 -60.64
C LEU A 672 -7.98 -20.75 -59.20
N LEU A 673 -8.99 -20.06 -58.67
CA LEU A 673 -9.56 -20.29 -57.35
C LEU A 673 -10.12 -21.70 -57.20
N GLN A 674 -10.92 -22.17 -58.17
CA GLN A 674 -11.47 -23.54 -58.16
C GLN A 674 -10.38 -24.63 -58.15
N LYS A 675 -9.26 -24.39 -58.85
CA LYS A 675 -8.16 -25.36 -58.94
C LYS A 675 -7.27 -25.37 -57.71
N LEU A 676 -7.17 -24.24 -57.01
CA LEU A 676 -6.32 -24.08 -55.82
C LEU A 676 -7.11 -24.21 -54.51
N SER A 677 -8.44 -24.24 -54.56
CA SER A 677 -9.29 -24.40 -53.38
C SER A 677 -9.28 -25.85 -52.87
N SER A 678 -8.65 -26.05 -51.72
CA SER A 678 -8.97 -27.14 -50.80
C SER A 678 -9.80 -26.57 -49.66
N THR A 679 -11.12 -26.47 -49.87
CA THR A 679 -12.19 -26.31 -48.84
C THR A 679 -12.04 -25.34 -47.65
N ASN A 680 -11.01 -24.48 -47.56
CA ASN A 680 -10.78 -23.58 -46.43
C ASN A 680 -11.08 -22.12 -46.75
N GLN A 681 -11.83 -21.46 -45.85
CA GLN A 681 -11.99 -20.00 -45.81
C GLN A 681 -10.61 -19.33 -45.76
N GLY A 682 -10.37 -18.37 -46.66
CA GLY A 682 -9.11 -17.62 -46.78
C GLY A 682 -8.24 -17.95 -48.00
N THR A 683 -8.58 -18.99 -48.77
CA THR A 683 -7.84 -19.35 -49.99
C THR A 683 -7.93 -18.28 -51.09
N GLU A 684 -9.08 -17.61 -51.20
CA GLU A 684 -9.30 -16.57 -52.22
C GLU A 684 -8.41 -15.35 -52.02
N THR A 685 -8.33 -14.84 -50.79
CA THR A 685 -7.47 -13.72 -50.42
C THR A 685 -6.00 -14.05 -50.68
N LYS A 686 -5.56 -15.27 -50.34
CA LYS A 686 -4.19 -15.73 -50.61
C LYS A 686 -3.89 -15.80 -52.10
N VAL A 687 -4.80 -16.32 -52.92
CA VAL A 687 -4.61 -16.35 -54.37
C VAL A 687 -4.50 -14.93 -54.93
N GLN A 688 -5.32 -14.00 -54.48
CA GLN A 688 -5.24 -12.60 -54.93
C GLN A 688 -3.91 -11.94 -54.55
N LEU A 689 -3.44 -12.13 -53.31
CA LEU A 689 -2.13 -11.63 -52.86
C LEU A 689 -0.99 -12.27 -53.67
N ALA A 690 -1.04 -13.58 -53.91
CA ALA A 690 -0.07 -14.27 -54.76
C ALA A 690 -0.03 -13.70 -56.17
N LEU A 691 -1.18 -13.44 -56.76
CA LEU A 691 -1.26 -12.80 -58.08
C LEU A 691 -0.68 -11.38 -58.05
N THR A 692 -0.91 -10.59 -57.00
CA THR A 692 -0.31 -9.25 -56.86
C THR A 692 1.21 -9.33 -56.75
N VAL A 693 1.73 -10.24 -55.93
CA VAL A 693 3.18 -10.47 -55.80
C VAL A 693 3.80 -10.91 -57.14
N LEU A 694 3.18 -11.85 -57.85
CA LEU A 694 3.68 -12.31 -59.15
C LEU A 694 3.64 -11.21 -60.22
N GLU A 695 2.66 -10.30 -60.15
CA GLU A 695 2.54 -9.14 -61.04
C GLU A 695 3.63 -8.09 -60.74
N GLU A 696 3.88 -7.77 -59.46
CA GLU A 696 4.99 -6.90 -59.03
C GLU A 696 6.37 -7.44 -59.47
N LEU A 697 6.54 -8.77 -59.50
CA LEU A 697 7.75 -9.43 -59.96
C LEU A 697 7.89 -9.48 -61.50
N GLY A 698 6.88 -8.99 -62.22
CA GLY A 698 6.80 -8.98 -63.68
C GLY A 698 6.68 -10.37 -64.28
N LEU A 699 6.07 -11.32 -63.57
CA LEU A 699 5.90 -12.71 -64.03
C LEU A 699 4.57 -12.93 -64.74
N ILE A 700 3.56 -12.13 -64.42
CA ILE A 700 2.20 -12.24 -64.96
C ILE A 700 1.62 -10.85 -65.27
N ASN A 701 0.60 -10.83 -66.13
CA ASN A 701 -0.20 -9.64 -66.44
C ASN A 701 -1.70 -9.94 -66.20
N ARG A 702 -2.45 -8.96 -65.69
CA ARG A 702 -3.91 -9.05 -65.58
C ARG A 702 -4.61 -8.32 -66.74
N TYR A 703 -5.73 -8.86 -67.20
CA TYR A 703 -6.61 -8.20 -68.17
C TYR A 703 -8.08 -8.60 -67.98
N ILE A 704 -9.00 -7.80 -68.51
CA ILE A 704 -10.45 -8.05 -68.42
C ILE A 704 -10.95 -8.53 -69.78
N TYR A 705 -11.66 -9.65 -69.80
CA TYR A 705 -12.33 -10.19 -70.99
C TYR A 705 -13.76 -10.59 -70.65
N ARG A 706 -14.74 -10.02 -71.38
CA ARG A 706 -16.18 -10.26 -71.18
C ARG A 706 -16.64 -10.10 -69.71
N GLY A 707 -16.13 -9.07 -69.03
CA GLY A 707 -16.48 -8.77 -67.64
C GLY A 707 -15.83 -9.67 -66.59
N GLN A 708 -14.94 -10.59 -66.98
CA GLN A 708 -14.18 -11.43 -66.05
C GLN A 708 -12.69 -11.09 -66.09
N SER A 709 -12.05 -11.15 -64.92
CA SER A 709 -10.61 -10.93 -64.77
C SER A 709 -9.82 -12.18 -65.11
N TYR A 710 -8.85 -12.04 -66.00
CA TYR A 710 -7.92 -13.08 -66.43
C TYR A 710 -6.48 -12.71 -66.07
N VAL A 711 -5.65 -13.73 -65.96
CA VAL A 711 -4.22 -13.61 -65.68
C VAL A 711 -3.44 -14.45 -66.67
N CYS A 712 -2.40 -13.89 -67.30
CA CYS A 712 -1.50 -14.62 -68.22
C CYS A 712 -0.03 -14.39 -67.88
N LEU A 713 0.85 -15.21 -68.45
CA LEU A 713 2.31 -15.00 -68.33
C LEU A 713 2.73 -13.70 -68.99
N ALA A 714 3.59 -12.93 -68.31
CA ALA A 714 4.24 -11.77 -68.90
C ALA A 714 5.30 -12.18 -69.94
N VAL A 715 5.47 -11.37 -70.98
CA VAL A 715 6.48 -11.59 -72.03
C VAL A 715 7.87 -11.49 -71.40
N GLY A 716 8.69 -12.54 -71.55
CA GLY A 716 10.04 -12.59 -70.96
C GLY A 716 10.13 -13.19 -69.54
N ALA A 717 9.07 -13.81 -69.01
CA ALA A 717 9.03 -14.42 -67.67
C ALA A 717 9.95 -15.65 -67.43
N GLY A 718 10.90 -15.94 -68.33
CA GLY A 718 11.84 -17.07 -68.28
C GLY A 718 12.98 -16.91 -67.25
N LYS A 719 12.70 -16.38 -66.06
CA LYS A 719 13.69 -16.17 -65.00
C LYS A 719 14.01 -17.51 -64.30
N LYS A 720 15.28 -17.93 -64.28
CA LYS A 720 15.73 -19.12 -63.51
C LYS A 720 15.65 -18.92 -61.99
N ARG A 721 15.72 -17.66 -61.53
CA ARG A 721 15.63 -17.27 -60.13
C ARG A 721 14.91 -15.93 -60.05
N VAL A 722 14.04 -15.79 -59.05
CA VAL A 722 13.25 -14.58 -58.81
C VAL A 722 13.59 -14.10 -57.40
N ASP A 723 13.86 -12.80 -57.27
CA ASP A 723 14.08 -12.16 -55.99
C ASP A 723 12.76 -11.59 -55.47
N LEU A 724 12.27 -12.16 -54.37
CA LEU A 724 10.99 -11.76 -53.75
C LEU A 724 11.09 -10.41 -53.05
N SER A 725 12.29 -9.96 -52.69
CA SER A 725 12.50 -8.68 -52.01
C SER A 725 12.12 -7.46 -52.86
N VAL A 726 11.93 -7.65 -54.17
CA VAL A 726 11.47 -6.61 -55.10
C VAL A 726 9.96 -6.36 -54.98
N SER A 727 9.18 -7.30 -54.44
CA SER A 727 7.74 -7.15 -54.24
C SER A 727 7.45 -6.41 -52.94
N SER A 728 6.86 -5.21 -53.06
CA SER A 728 6.43 -4.42 -51.90
C SER A 728 5.32 -5.12 -51.12
N THR A 729 4.42 -5.83 -51.81
CA THR A 729 3.36 -6.61 -51.15
C THR A 729 3.94 -7.78 -50.36
N PHE A 730 4.91 -8.52 -50.92
CA PHE A 730 5.54 -9.64 -50.21
C PHE A 730 6.28 -9.16 -48.96
N ASN A 731 7.09 -8.11 -49.08
CA ASN A 731 7.82 -7.53 -47.94
C ASN A 731 6.87 -7.04 -46.84
N ARG A 732 5.78 -6.36 -47.20
CA ARG A 732 4.77 -5.89 -46.24
C ARG A 732 4.13 -7.05 -45.47
N LEU A 733 3.75 -8.12 -46.17
CA LEU A 733 3.16 -9.31 -45.53
C LEU A 733 4.15 -10.01 -44.58
N GLU A 734 5.43 -10.07 -44.96
CA GLU A 734 6.48 -10.65 -44.13
C GLU A 734 6.70 -9.81 -42.86
N GLU A 735 6.66 -8.48 -42.97
CA GLU A 735 6.78 -7.56 -41.83
C GLU A 735 5.54 -7.60 -40.91
N GLU A 736 4.33 -7.60 -41.46
CA GLU A 736 3.09 -7.76 -40.71
C GLU A 736 3.06 -9.09 -39.94
N GLN A 737 3.53 -10.17 -40.57
CA GLN A 737 3.65 -11.48 -39.94
C GLN A 737 4.66 -11.47 -38.80
N LYS A 738 5.85 -10.88 -39.02
CA LYS A 738 6.88 -10.76 -37.99
C LYS A 738 6.34 -10.01 -36.77
N LYS A 739 5.68 -8.87 -36.99
CA LYS A 739 5.04 -8.08 -35.93
C LYS A 739 3.95 -8.88 -35.19
N ALA A 740 3.14 -9.66 -35.90
CA ALA A 740 2.12 -10.50 -35.29
C ALA A 740 2.71 -11.64 -34.44
N LEU A 741 3.80 -12.26 -34.88
CA LEU A 741 4.52 -13.27 -34.11
C LEU A 741 5.19 -12.67 -32.87
N GLU A 742 5.83 -11.51 -33.01
CA GLU A 742 6.39 -10.75 -31.88
C GLU A 742 5.31 -10.41 -30.84
N LEU A 743 4.12 -10.01 -31.30
CA LEU A 743 2.98 -9.73 -30.44
C LEU A 743 2.52 -11.00 -29.71
N VAL A 744 2.31 -12.12 -30.42
CA VAL A 744 1.90 -13.39 -29.78
C VAL A 744 2.94 -13.89 -28.78
N ASP A 745 4.24 -13.80 -29.12
CA ASP A 745 5.32 -14.16 -28.22
C ASP A 745 5.39 -13.21 -27.00
N PHE A 746 5.10 -11.91 -27.18
CA PHE A 746 4.96 -10.95 -26.08
C PHE A 746 3.82 -11.34 -25.14
N PHE A 747 2.61 -11.58 -25.65
CA PHE A 747 1.47 -11.98 -24.80
C PHE A 747 1.68 -13.33 -24.09
N ALA A 748 2.49 -14.22 -24.66
CA ALA A 748 2.82 -15.50 -24.05
C ALA A 748 3.82 -15.39 -22.88
N THR A 749 4.61 -14.33 -22.83
CA THR A 749 5.77 -14.21 -21.92
C THR A 749 5.75 -12.95 -21.05
N ALA A 750 4.90 -11.97 -21.36
CA ALA A 750 4.81 -10.73 -20.63
C ALA A 750 4.30 -10.97 -19.19
N PRO A 751 4.90 -10.29 -18.19
CA PRO A 751 4.34 -10.21 -16.85
C PRO A 751 2.88 -9.72 -16.90
N PRO A 752 1.99 -10.24 -16.03
CA PRO A 752 0.58 -9.81 -15.97
C PRO A 752 0.36 -8.30 -15.85
N ALA A 753 1.24 -7.59 -15.15
CA ALA A 753 1.15 -6.13 -15.05
C ALA A 753 1.46 -5.41 -16.39
N ILE A 754 2.46 -5.90 -17.14
CA ILE A 754 2.77 -5.42 -18.50
C ILE A 754 1.62 -5.74 -19.45
N LEU A 755 1.10 -6.95 -19.34
CA LEU A 755 -0.02 -7.41 -20.13
C LEU A 755 -1.28 -6.56 -19.85
N ALA A 756 -1.57 -6.30 -18.58
CA ALA A 756 -2.67 -5.45 -18.14
C ALA A 756 -2.54 -4.04 -18.69
N GLU A 757 -1.36 -3.43 -18.58
CA GLU A 757 -1.11 -2.10 -19.15
C GLU A 757 -1.30 -2.10 -20.67
N ALA A 758 -0.75 -3.08 -21.39
CA ALA A 758 -0.91 -3.20 -22.84
C ALA A 758 -2.39 -3.34 -23.25
N LEU A 759 -3.14 -4.21 -22.58
CA LEU A 759 -4.57 -4.41 -22.81
C LEU A 759 -5.40 -3.19 -22.43
N ALA A 760 -5.05 -2.49 -21.35
CA ALA A 760 -5.64 -1.23 -20.94
C ALA A 760 -5.42 -0.11 -21.96
N ARG A 761 -4.23 -0.04 -22.59
CA ARG A 761 -3.98 0.89 -23.71
C ARG A 761 -4.87 0.55 -24.90
N LEU A 762 -4.93 -0.73 -25.27
CA LEU A 762 -5.78 -1.22 -26.37
C LEU A 762 -7.26 -0.90 -26.10
N TRP A 763 -7.70 -1.04 -24.86
CA TRP A 763 -9.05 -0.70 -24.44
C TRP A 763 -9.38 0.78 -24.62
N ARG A 764 -8.46 1.68 -24.26
CA ARG A 764 -8.64 3.14 -24.42
C ARG A 764 -8.96 3.53 -25.85
N GLU A 765 -8.30 2.93 -26.82
CA GLU A 765 -8.57 3.16 -28.24
C GLU A 765 -9.98 2.67 -28.66
N CYS A 766 -10.61 1.83 -27.85
CA CYS A 766 -11.94 1.28 -28.07
C CYS A 766 -13.03 1.90 -27.16
N VAL A 767 -12.66 2.75 -26.20
CA VAL A 767 -13.59 3.37 -25.22
C VAL A 767 -14.83 4.01 -25.85
N PRO A 768 -14.76 4.72 -27.00
CA PRO A 768 -15.96 5.30 -27.62
C PRO A 768 -17.04 4.29 -28.00
N ILE A 769 -16.70 2.99 -28.07
CA ILE A 769 -17.59 1.90 -28.46
C ILE A 769 -18.16 1.18 -27.23
N ALA A 770 -17.48 1.26 -26.08
CA ALA A 770 -17.73 0.39 -24.94
C ALA A 770 -17.64 1.15 -23.60
N GLU A 771 -18.43 2.21 -23.48
CA GLU A 771 -18.49 3.04 -22.28
C GLU A 771 -18.90 2.23 -21.03
N ASN A 772 -18.13 2.36 -19.94
CA ASN A 772 -18.37 1.76 -18.61
C ASN A 772 -18.10 0.26 -18.43
N CYS A 773 -17.41 -0.42 -19.36
CA CYS A 773 -17.10 -1.85 -19.19
C CYS A 773 -15.87 -2.11 -18.29
N GLN A 774 -15.81 -3.30 -17.71
CA GLN A 774 -14.69 -3.79 -16.90
C GLN A 774 -14.02 -5.01 -17.57
N ILE A 775 -12.70 -5.13 -17.47
CA ILE A 775 -11.95 -6.25 -18.06
C ILE A 775 -11.55 -7.23 -16.95
N CYS A 776 -11.97 -8.48 -17.09
CA CYS A 776 -11.54 -9.59 -16.26
C CYS A 776 -10.40 -10.34 -16.93
#